data_AF-A0A4Y7JS96-F1
#
_entry.id   AF-A0A4Y7JS96-F1
#
_cell.length_a   1.000
_cell.length_b   1.000
_cell.length_c   1.000
_cell.angle_alpha   90.00
_cell.angle_beta   90.00
_cell.angle_gamma   90.00
#
_symmetry.space_group_name_H-M   'P 1'
#
loop_
_entity.id
_entity.type
_entity.pdbx_description
1 polymer ?
#
loop_
_entity_poly.entity_id
_entity_poly.type
_entity_poly.pdbx_seq_one_letter_code
_entity_poly.pdbx_strand_id
1 'polypeptide(L)'
;MRGGSSMAKSISTILRRRSASYCTNSGDSFESSRPKIFDRQLKFRQRDRAAWLMSRKDPFVDTIAENMLDRLEDCKRTFPTALNMGGSLEAIRRLLRGRGGIEKLIMMDASFDMVKLCKDAEPDLSTDSIETSFLVGDEEFLPLQENSLDLVISCLGLHWTNDLPGAMIQCRLALKPDGLFLASILGGETLKELRIACTAAQIEREGGISPRLSPLAQVRDAGNLLTRAGFALPGVDVDQYTVRYESALDLIEHLRAMGETNALWQRNTLLNRETALATASVYQSMFGAEDGTIPATFQVIYMTGWKEHPSQQKAKKRGTATVSFKDIKKQFESAVSSIDLGSEWMKVAVVNLKPGHIPISIAINEMSKRKSPALVAFTNGDRLIGEEASGIIARYPDKVYSQVRDMIGKPYSYVKNLVDSLYLPFDVVEDSRGSVGIKTDDGTVYSPEEFVAMILSYGMSLSELQTKLKVKDVVISVPPFFGQAERRGLLQAAQLANINVLALINEHSGAALQYGIDKDFSNQSRHVVFYDMGSSTTYATLVYFSAYNTKEFGKTVSVNQFQVKDVSWNTDLGGRNMEMRLVEYFADEFNNQVGGGFDVRKFPKGMAKLKKQVKRTKEILSANTMAPISVESLHDDRDFRSSITREKFEELCGDLWEQSLTPLKEVIKNSGLKIDDVYAVELIGGNTRVPKLQAKLQEYLGRNDLDKHLDADEAIVLGAALHAANLSDGIKLNRKLGMIEGSSYGFTMELHGIEGDSTKELLVQRMKKLPIKLFRSINHNKDFEVSLSYESGGALPPGVSSDKFAHYTVSGLADASEKYSSRNLSAPIKANLHFSLSRSGILSLDRADATVEISEWVDVPKKNLTVENSTTVIPNTSTNAGSTSSAEDSKTVGNLDSGSNETSSSNGEEKIETEKKLKKRTFRVPLKIIEKPLGPGMLLSDESLSQAKSRLDALDKKDAERRRTAELKNNLESFVYTAREKLDSAEDIEKISTKEERQSLIEKLEEVQEWLYTDGEDASAAEFTERLGLLKAKYDPIFFRLSELTERPTASEHARIYLTELQQIVSDWEKNKSWLPKEKIDEVQSEAEKFKKWLADKETEQKKTSLFNTPAFSSEDVYDKVFSLRDKVATLNKIPKPKPKVEKPPKNETDSKNEKPKTENSSSEENSSKDEPTASSNDDEQPRDPHDEL
;
A
#
# COMPACT_ATOMS: atom_id res chain seq x y z
N MET A 1 68.27 -62.54 57.38
CA MET A 1 67.09 -62.54 58.29
C MET A 1 66.77 -61.09 58.63
N ARG A 2 65.53 -60.62 58.38
CA ARG A 2 64.89 -59.34 58.82
C ARG A 2 65.67 -57.99 58.69
N GLY A 3 65.23 -57.12 57.75
CA GLY A 3 64.74 -55.74 58.02
C GLY A 3 65.54 -54.45 57.63
N GLY A 4 65.03 -53.66 56.64
CA GLY A 4 65.07 -52.17 56.49
C GLY A 4 66.16 -51.49 55.61
N SER A 5 65.83 -50.77 54.50
CA SER A 5 66.80 -50.26 53.49
C SER A 5 66.75 -48.74 53.16
N SER A 6 67.88 -48.22 52.62
CA SER A 6 68.23 -46.82 52.31
C SER A 6 68.74 -46.63 50.85
N MET A 7 68.53 -45.51 50.13
CA MET A 7 69.27 -45.18 48.86
C MET A 7 69.06 -43.75 48.23
N ALA A 8 70.19 -43.03 47.99
CA ALA A 8 70.69 -42.18 46.84
C ALA A 8 70.15 -40.80 46.31
N LYS A 9 71.13 -40.02 45.78
CA LYS A 9 71.20 -38.67 45.12
C LYS A 9 71.56 -38.80 43.61
N SER A 10 71.53 -37.70 42.83
CA SER A 10 72.19 -37.46 41.50
C SER A 10 71.35 -37.68 40.22
N ILE A 11 71.87 -37.17 39.07
CA ILE A 11 71.59 -37.60 37.66
C ILE A 11 70.31 -36.99 37.02
N SER A 12 70.38 -35.99 36.12
CA SER A 12 70.61 -36.08 34.65
C SER A 12 69.34 -35.62 33.87
N THR A 13 69.43 -34.88 32.75
CA THR A 13 69.50 -35.47 31.38
C THR A 13 68.11 -36.01 30.98
N ILE A 14 67.46 -35.43 29.97
CA ILE A 14 67.41 -36.03 28.62
C ILE A 14 66.84 -37.46 28.72
N LEU A 15 65.64 -37.70 28.19
CA LEU A 15 65.49 -38.11 26.79
C LEU A 15 64.30 -37.37 26.15
N ARG A 16 64.51 -36.25 25.44
CA ARG A 16 64.72 -36.30 23.98
C ARG A 16 65.69 -37.41 23.57
N ARG A 17 65.14 -38.43 22.90
CA ARG A 17 65.63 -39.00 21.63
C ARG A 17 64.58 -40.00 21.17
N ARG A 18 63.84 -39.73 20.08
CA ARG A 18 64.30 -40.00 18.71
C ARG A 18 65.10 -41.30 18.64
N SER A 19 64.41 -42.40 18.38
CA SER A 19 64.64 -43.20 17.18
C SER A 19 63.57 -42.77 16.15
N ALA A 20 63.73 -41.64 15.46
CA ALA A 20 64.21 -41.70 14.09
C ALA A 20 64.78 -43.06 13.68
N SER A 21 64.02 -43.80 12.87
CA SER A 21 64.60 -44.72 11.91
C SER A 21 63.66 -44.82 10.71
N TYR A 22 64.08 -44.11 9.67
CA TYR A 22 63.83 -44.32 8.25
C TYR A 22 62.40 -44.25 7.69
N CYS A 23 62.30 -43.43 6.63
CA CYS A 23 61.54 -43.68 5.40
C CYS A 23 60.92 -45.08 5.35
N THR A 24 59.63 -45.19 5.03
CA THR A 24 59.24 -45.30 3.61
C THR A 24 57.94 -44.55 3.28
N ASN A 25 57.98 -43.84 2.16
CA ASN A 25 56.82 -43.66 1.29
C ASN A 25 56.15 -45.00 1.04
N SER A 26 54.82 -45.07 1.21
CA SER A 26 53.87 -45.59 0.21
C SER A 26 52.53 -45.91 0.90
N GLY A 27 51.45 -45.29 0.44
CA GLY A 27 50.10 -45.69 0.83
C GLY A 27 49.07 -44.61 0.51
N ASP A 28 48.59 -44.62 -0.73
CA ASP A 28 47.50 -43.83 -1.27
C ASP A 28 46.34 -43.61 -0.29
N SER A 29 45.85 -42.37 -0.19
CA SER A 29 44.49 -42.11 0.30
C SER A 29 43.79 -41.06 -0.58
N PHE A 30 42.66 -41.48 -1.14
CA PHE A 30 41.76 -40.69 -1.98
C PHE A 30 41.23 -39.46 -1.23
N GLU A 31 41.70 -38.25 -1.58
CA GLU A 31 41.07 -37.00 -1.14
C GLU A 31 39.87 -36.63 -2.04
N SER A 32 38.70 -36.41 -1.44
CA SER A 32 37.46 -36.07 -2.14
C SER A 32 37.46 -34.64 -2.69
N SER A 33 36.99 -34.46 -3.92
CA SER A 33 36.88 -33.18 -4.66
C SER A 33 35.78 -32.22 -4.15
N ARG A 34 35.41 -32.25 -2.86
CA ARG A 34 34.39 -31.35 -2.27
C ARG A 34 35.07 -30.08 -1.72
N PRO A 35 34.54 -28.88 -1.99
CA PRO A 35 35.11 -27.66 -1.42
C PRO A 35 34.96 -27.69 0.11
N LYS A 36 36.10 -27.73 0.82
CA LYS A 36 36.15 -27.61 2.27
C LYS A 36 36.10 -26.12 2.63
N ILE A 37 34.91 -25.58 2.83
CA ILE A 37 34.67 -24.17 3.18
C ILE A 37 34.83 -23.98 4.69
N PHE A 38 34.23 -24.87 5.48
CA PHE A 38 34.21 -24.83 6.94
C PHE A 38 35.09 -25.93 7.54
N ASP A 39 35.85 -25.56 8.58
CA ASP A 39 36.50 -26.48 9.51
C ASP A 39 35.43 -27.07 10.42
N ARG A 40 34.92 -28.26 10.05
CA ARG A 40 33.86 -28.97 10.78
C ARG A 40 34.29 -29.35 12.20
N GLN A 41 35.57 -29.70 12.42
CA GLN A 41 36.08 -30.01 13.75
C GLN A 41 36.09 -28.78 14.66
N LEU A 42 36.38 -27.59 14.10
CA LEU A 42 36.19 -26.35 14.83
C LEU A 42 34.71 -26.05 15.11
N LYS A 43 33.83 -26.25 14.13
CA LYS A 43 32.38 -26.03 14.32
C LYS A 43 31.82 -26.95 15.42
N PHE A 44 32.26 -28.21 15.49
CA PHE A 44 31.88 -29.13 16.58
C PHE A 44 32.31 -28.59 17.94
N ARG A 45 33.56 -28.14 18.08
CA ARG A 45 34.01 -27.50 19.33
C ARG A 45 33.26 -26.21 19.66
N GLN A 46 32.83 -25.45 18.66
CA GLN A 46 31.99 -24.27 18.88
C GLN A 46 30.58 -24.66 19.36
N ARG A 47 30.03 -25.76 18.86
CA ARG A 47 28.76 -26.36 19.33
C ARG A 47 28.91 -26.91 20.75
N ASP A 48 29.99 -27.63 21.06
CA ASP A 48 30.28 -28.09 22.43
C ASP A 48 30.33 -26.89 23.38
N ARG A 49 31.05 -25.83 23.01
CA ARG A 49 31.10 -24.60 23.81
C ARG A 49 29.73 -23.92 23.94
N ALA A 50 28.94 -23.89 22.86
CA ALA A 50 27.60 -23.33 22.89
C ALA A 50 26.70 -24.10 23.86
N ALA A 51 26.83 -25.42 23.99
CA ALA A 51 26.07 -26.22 24.95
C ALA A 51 26.24 -25.74 26.39
N TRP A 52 27.41 -25.16 26.73
CA TRP A 52 27.68 -24.60 28.05
C TRP A 52 27.29 -23.13 28.21
N LEU A 53 27.27 -22.35 27.12
CA LEU A 53 27.04 -20.90 27.14
C LEU A 53 25.60 -20.49 26.80
N MET A 54 24.84 -21.37 26.13
CA MET A 54 23.52 -21.04 25.61
C MET A 54 22.51 -20.85 26.74
N SER A 55 21.82 -19.70 26.73
CA SER A 55 20.65 -19.48 27.60
C SER A 55 19.52 -20.42 27.16
N ARG A 56 18.79 -21.00 28.12
CA ARG A 56 17.59 -21.83 27.83
C ARG A 56 16.52 -21.08 27.04
N LYS A 57 16.48 -19.76 27.17
CA LYS A 57 15.57 -18.85 26.43
C LYS A 57 16.41 -17.74 25.79
N ASP A 58 16.42 -17.73 24.47
CA ASP A 58 17.05 -16.68 23.68
C ASP A 58 15.98 -16.02 22.79
N PRO A 59 15.64 -14.73 22.98
CA PRO A 59 14.54 -14.12 22.25
C PRO A 59 14.70 -14.14 20.72
N PHE A 60 15.93 -14.06 20.22
CA PHE A 60 16.17 -14.04 18.78
C PHE A 60 16.03 -15.44 18.18
N VAL A 61 16.67 -16.44 18.78
CA VAL A 61 16.56 -17.84 18.35
C VAL A 61 15.13 -18.36 18.53
N ASP A 62 14.46 -18.00 19.62
CA ASP A 62 13.06 -18.38 19.89
C ASP A 62 12.12 -17.79 18.83
N THR A 63 12.32 -16.54 18.43
CA THR A 63 11.51 -15.91 17.36
C THR A 63 11.69 -16.65 16.04
N ILE A 64 12.93 -17.03 15.70
CA ILE A 64 13.20 -17.79 14.46
C ILE A 64 12.55 -19.17 14.51
N ALA A 65 12.65 -19.85 15.66
CA ALA A 65 12.06 -21.16 15.89
C ALA A 65 10.53 -21.12 15.85
N GLU A 66 9.89 -20.14 16.52
CA GLU A 66 8.43 -19.95 16.51
C GLU A 66 7.93 -19.71 15.09
N ASN A 67 8.53 -18.78 14.34
CA ASN A 67 8.14 -18.50 12.96
C ASN A 67 8.27 -19.75 12.07
N MET A 68 9.31 -20.56 12.25
CA MET A 68 9.47 -21.80 11.49
C MET A 68 8.40 -22.82 11.86
N LEU A 69 8.02 -22.92 13.14
CA LEU A 69 7.00 -23.84 13.65
C LEU A 69 5.57 -23.39 13.33
N ASP A 70 5.29 -22.10 13.21
CA ASP A 70 3.97 -21.55 12.79
C ASP A 70 3.53 -22.15 11.43
N ARG A 71 4.49 -22.43 10.54
CA ARG A 71 4.22 -23.06 9.23
C ARG A 71 3.63 -24.47 9.33
N LEU A 72 3.78 -25.14 10.49
CA LEU A 72 3.12 -26.42 10.74
C LEU A 72 1.62 -26.23 11.02
N GLU A 73 1.18 -25.07 11.51
CA GLU A 73 -0.25 -24.77 11.74
C GLU A 73 -0.99 -24.49 10.42
N ASP A 74 -0.28 -23.97 9.41
CA ASP A 74 -0.82 -23.79 8.05
C ASP A 74 -1.06 -25.12 7.31
N CYS A 75 -0.50 -26.22 7.84
CA CYS A 75 -0.62 -27.54 7.26
C CYS A 75 -1.78 -28.32 7.89
N LYS A 76 -2.79 -28.70 7.09
CA LYS A 76 -3.88 -29.60 7.54
C LYS A 76 -3.45 -31.05 7.80
N ARG A 77 -2.15 -31.36 7.69
CA ARG A 77 -1.57 -32.71 7.80
C ARG A 77 -0.90 -32.89 9.15
N THR A 78 -0.84 -34.12 9.62
CA THR A 78 -0.05 -34.51 10.78
C THR A 78 1.27 -35.14 10.33
N PHE A 79 2.30 -35.02 11.17
CA PHE A 79 3.66 -35.48 10.92
C PHE A 79 4.11 -36.39 12.08
N PRO A 80 3.62 -37.64 12.17
CA PRO A 80 3.82 -38.47 13.35
C PRO A 80 5.30 -38.69 13.72
N THR A 81 6.20 -38.83 12.74
CA THR A 81 7.64 -38.97 12.98
C THR A 81 8.42 -37.78 12.42
N ALA A 82 9.11 -37.04 13.29
CA ALA A 82 9.91 -35.87 12.90
C ALA A 82 11.38 -36.00 13.31
N LEU A 83 12.27 -35.48 12.46
CA LEU A 83 13.67 -35.22 12.80
C LEU A 83 13.87 -33.72 13.00
N ASN A 84 14.50 -33.34 14.12
CA ASN A 84 15.05 -32.01 14.32
C ASN A 84 16.58 -32.12 14.36
N MET A 85 17.26 -31.45 13.44
CA MET A 85 18.70 -31.61 13.23
C MET A 85 19.47 -30.28 13.22
N GLY A 86 20.57 -30.24 13.98
CA GLY A 86 21.53 -29.14 14.02
C GLY A 86 20.98 -27.83 14.59
N GLY A 87 21.88 -26.88 14.83
CA GLY A 87 21.54 -25.50 15.18
C GLY A 87 20.73 -25.35 16.48
N SER A 88 19.48 -24.91 16.40
CA SER A 88 18.68 -24.50 17.57
C SER A 88 17.72 -25.59 18.06
N LEU A 89 18.29 -26.77 18.36
CA LEU A 89 17.54 -27.97 18.73
C LEU A 89 16.56 -27.78 19.89
N GLU A 90 17.04 -27.18 20.98
CA GLU A 90 16.26 -27.03 22.21
C GLU A 90 15.12 -26.02 22.06
N ALA A 91 15.31 -24.94 21.29
CA ALA A 91 14.26 -23.96 21.02
C ALA A 91 13.09 -24.60 20.27
N ILE A 92 13.38 -25.43 19.26
CA ILE A 92 12.35 -26.17 18.51
C ILE A 92 11.61 -27.16 19.40
N ARG A 93 12.32 -27.94 20.23
CA ARG A 93 11.67 -28.89 21.16
C ARG A 93 10.73 -28.16 22.11
N ARG A 94 11.19 -27.06 22.73
CA ARG A 94 10.41 -26.29 23.70
C ARG A 94 9.20 -25.59 23.09
N LEU A 95 9.34 -25.03 21.89
CA LEU A 95 8.29 -24.23 21.24
C LEU A 95 7.31 -25.07 20.40
N LEU A 96 7.52 -26.38 20.28
CA LEU A 96 6.70 -27.25 19.44
C LEU A 96 5.21 -27.27 19.85
N ARG A 97 4.90 -27.24 21.16
CA ARG A 97 3.53 -27.07 21.73
C ARG A 97 2.42 -27.92 21.06
N GLY A 98 2.73 -29.14 20.61
CA GLY A 98 1.79 -30.05 19.94
C GLY A 98 1.50 -29.73 18.45
N ARG A 99 2.18 -28.74 17.86
CA ARG A 99 2.05 -28.37 16.44
C ARG A 99 2.49 -29.51 15.53
N GLY A 100 1.78 -29.66 14.41
CA GLY A 100 2.08 -30.66 13.40
C GLY A 100 1.74 -32.11 13.79
N GLY A 101 1.12 -32.37 14.94
CA GLY A 101 0.71 -33.73 15.34
C GLY A 101 1.88 -34.72 15.42
N ILE A 102 3.00 -34.27 15.98
CA ILE A 102 4.23 -35.06 16.12
C ILE A 102 4.13 -35.98 17.33
N GLU A 103 4.28 -37.28 17.12
CA GLU A 103 4.23 -38.31 18.16
C GLU A 103 5.64 -38.75 18.57
N LYS A 104 6.56 -38.83 17.60
CA LYS A 104 7.96 -39.22 17.79
C LYS A 104 8.91 -38.16 17.23
N LEU A 105 9.80 -37.66 18.08
CA LEU A 105 10.80 -36.65 17.74
C LEU A 105 12.22 -37.22 17.88
N ILE A 106 13.00 -37.17 16.80
CA ILE A 106 14.43 -37.51 16.80
C ILE A 106 15.22 -36.21 16.87
N MET A 107 16.00 -36.01 17.92
CA MET A 107 16.89 -34.86 18.07
C MET A 107 18.32 -35.26 17.72
N MET A 108 18.91 -34.57 16.73
CA MET A 108 20.24 -34.89 16.23
C MET A 108 21.16 -33.66 16.19
N ASP A 109 22.34 -33.77 16.81
CA ASP A 109 23.43 -32.78 16.64
C ASP A 109 24.77 -33.48 16.40
N ALA A 110 25.70 -32.76 15.77
CA ALA A 110 27.07 -33.25 15.67
C ALA A 110 27.83 -33.19 17.02
N SER A 111 27.40 -32.34 17.96
CA SER A 111 27.98 -32.21 19.30
C SER A 111 27.31 -33.16 20.30
N PHE A 112 28.13 -33.97 20.99
CA PHE A 112 27.66 -34.80 22.10
C PHE A 112 27.15 -33.94 23.27
N ASP A 113 27.84 -32.85 23.59
CA ASP A 113 27.47 -31.97 24.70
C ASP A 113 26.13 -31.25 24.44
N MET A 114 25.83 -30.90 23.20
CA MET A 114 24.54 -30.31 22.83
C MET A 114 23.39 -31.31 22.92
N VAL A 115 23.61 -32.54 22.47
CA VAL A 115 22.62 -33.63 22.63
C VAL A 115 22.40 -33.94 24.10
N LYS A 116 23.47 -33.95 24.91
CA LYS A 116 23.39 -34.12 26.35
C LYS A 116 22.63 -32.97 27.03
N LEU A 117 22.88 -31.72 26.64
CA LEU A 117 22.12 -30.56 27.13
C LEU A 117 20.62 -30.72 26.89
N CYS A 118 20.23 -31.11 25.67
CA CYS A 118 18.82 -31.34 25.35
C CYS A 118 18.25 -32.53 26.16
N LYS A 119 19.03 -33.59 26.37
CA LYS A 119 18.60 -34.76 27.16
C LYS A 119 18.40 -34.43 28.64
N ASP A 120 19.27 -33.59 29.20
CA ASP A 120 19.28 -33.17 30.61
C ASP A 120 18.31 -31.99 30.88
N ALA A 121 17.72 -31.39 29.84
CA ALA A 121 16.69 -30.36 29.97
C ALA A 121 15.40 -30.94 30.57
N GLU A 122 14.85 -30.29 31.60
CA GLU A 122 13.61 -30.71 32.24
C GLU A 122 12.45 -30.66 31.23
N PRO A 123 11.58 -31.70 31.17
CA PRO A 123 10.41 -31.66 30.32
C PRO A 123 9.48 -30.52 30.75
N ASP A 124 9.14 -29.64 29.81
CA ASP A 124 8.13 -28.60 30.01
C ASP A 124 6.74 -29.28 30.00
N LEU A 125 5.86 -28.92 30.94
CA LEU A 125 4.54 -29.56 31.20
C LEU A 125 3.62 -29.65 29.96
N SER A 126 3.94 -28.95 28.86
CA SER A 126 3.22 -28.99 27.57
C SER A 126 3.73 -30.03 26.57
N THR A 127 4.84 -30.73 26.85
CA THR A 127 5.48 -31.71 25.94
C THR A 127 5.40 -33.17 26.40
N ASP A 128 4.63 -33.45 27.47
CA ASP A 128 4.54 -34.74 28.15
C ASP A 128 4.04 -35.94 27.30
N SER A 129 3.69 -35.73 26.03
CA SER A 129 3.16 -36.78 25.14
C SER A 129 4.05 -37.20 23.97
N ILE A 130 5.22 -36.57 23.73
CA ILE A 130 6.06 -36.85 22.54
C ILE A 130 7.22 -37.80 22.88
N GLU A 131 7.29 -38.96 22.23
CA GLU A 131 8.41 -39.90 22.34
C GLU A 131 9.68 -39.28 21.73
N THR A 132 10.60 -38.82 22.58
CA THR A 132 11.84 -38.15 22.12
C THR A 132 13.04 -39.09 22.18
N SER A 133 13.77 -39.21 21.07
CA SER A 133 15.02 -39.97 20.98
C SER A 133 16.18 -39.05 20.57
N PHE A 134 17.38 -39.38 21.02
CA PHE A 134 18.57 -38.53 20.88
C PHE A 134 19.65 -39.26 20.10
N LEU A 135 20.27 -38.56 19.14
CA LEU A 135 21.28 -39.12 18.25
C LEU A 135 22.44 -38.13 18.06
N VAL A 136 23.67 -38.60 18.15
CA VAL A 136 24.84 -37.81 17.73
C VAL A 136 25.15 -38.16 16.28
N GLY A 137 25.09 -37.17 15.39
CA GLY A 137 25.25 -37.37 13.95
C GLY A 137 25.54 -36.08 13.21
N ASP A 138 26.31 -36.17 12.12
CA ASP A 138 26.66 -35.03 11.28
C ASP A 138 25.52 -34.75 10.27
N GLU A 139 25.12 -33.49 10.14
CA GLU A 139 24.09 -33.06 9.18
C GLU A 139 24.48 -33.35 7.72
N GLU A 140 25.77 -33.47 7.40
CA GLU A 140 26.26 -33.88 6.07
C GLU A 140 26.09 -35.38 5.79
N PHE A 141 25.90 -36.21 6.82
CA PHE A 141 25.85 -37.67 6.74
C PHE A 141 24.72 -38.21 7.61
N LEU A 142 23.48 -38.06 7.12
CA LEU A 142 22.28 -38.36 7.90
C LEU A 142 22.13 -39.88 8.13
N PRO A 143 22.23 -40.37 9.38
CA PRO A 143 22.23 -41.81 9.69
C PRO A 143 20.81 -42.38 9.82
N LEU A 144 19.92 -42.04 8.89
CA LEU A 144 18.50 -42.45 8.92
C LEU A 144 18.11 -43.20 7.66
N GLN A 145 17.16 -44.13 7.82
CA GLN A 145 16.65 -44.92 6.71
C GLN A 145 15.83 -44.04 5.75
N GLU A 146 15.91 -44.32 4.45
CA GLU A 146 15.05 -43.66 3.46
C GLU A 146 13.56 -43.94 3.73
N ASN A 147 12.68 -42.97 3.46
CA ASN A 147 11.23 -43.05 3.68
C ASN A 147 10.82 -43.42 5.12
N SER A 148 11.54 -42.94 6.12
CA SER A 148 11.25 -43.22 7.53
C SER A 148 10.58 -42.05 8.27
N LEU A 149 10.72 -40.82 7.79
CA LEU A 149 10.27 -39.60 8.47
C LEU A 149 9.09 -38.94 7.75
N ASP A 150 8.20 -38.29 8.50
CA ASP A 150 7.13 -37.46 7.94
C ASP A 150 7.55 -35.97 7.87
N LEU A 151 8.44 -35.54 8.76
CA LEU A 151 8.94 -34.16 8.85
C LEU A 151 10.45 -34.12 9.14
N VAL A 152 11.16 -33.19 8.50
CA VAL A 152 12.54 -32.84 8.83
C VAL A 152 12.61 -31.34 9.10
N ILE A 153 13.14 -30.96 10.26
CA ILE A 153 13.32 -29.59 10.73
C ILE A 153 14.82 -29.32 10.91
N SER A 154 15.32 -28.20 10.40
CA SER A 154 16.66 -27.69 10.77
C SER A 154 16.64 -26.18 11.00
N CYS A 155 16.76 -25.76 12.26
CA CYS A 155 16.76 -24.35 12.63
C CYS A 155 18.20 -23.83 12.74
N LEU A 156 18.66 -23.00 11.80
CA LEU A 156 20.01 -22.41 11.79
C LEU A 156 21.17 -23.42 11.81
N GLY A 157 20.97 -24.65 11.33
CA GLY A 157 22.00 -25.70 11.31
C GLY A 157 22.73 -25.82 9.96
N LEU A 158 21.96 -25.79 8.87
CA LEU A 158 22.42 -26.23 7.56
C LEU A 158 23.46 -25.33 6.89
N HIS A 159 23.52 -24.03 7.19
CA HIS A 159 24.51 -23.11 6.60
C HIS A 159 25.95 -23.32 7.06
N TRP A 160 26.19 -24.29 7.95
CA TRP A 160 27.54 -24.73 8.37
C TRP A 160 27.99 -26.05 7.76
N THR A 161 27.26 -26.55 6.76
CA THR A 161 27.62 -27.75 6.00
C THR A 161 28.45 -27.37 4.76
N ASN A 162 29.46 -28.18 4.44
CA ASN A 162 30.26 -28.07 3.21
C ASN A 162 29.52 -28.63 1.99
N ASP A 163 28.60 -29.58 2.20
CA ASP A 163 27.75 -30.18 1.17
C ASP A 163 26.26 -29.95 1.48
N LEU A 164 25.85 -28.69 1.53
CA LEU A 164 24.46 -28.29 1.78
C LEU A 164 23.45 -28.97 0.83
N PRO A 165 23.66 -29.01 -0.50
CA PRO A 165 22.75 -29.77 -1.39
C PRO A 165 22.71 -31.25 -1.04
N GLY A 166 23.85 -31.87 -0.72
CA GLY A 166 23.91 -33.28 -0.31
C GLY A 166 23.17 -33.57 1.00
N ALA A 167 23.25 -32.66 1.97
CA ALA A 167 22.47 -32.74 3.22
C ALA A 167 20.97 -32.65 2.92
N MET A 168 20.53 -31.67 2.13
CA MET A 168 19.12 -31.51 1.73
C MET A 168 18.57 -32.70 0.94
N ILE A 169 19.38 -33.30 0.05
CA ILE A 169 19.00 -34.52 -0.68
C ILE A 169 18.79 -35.68 0.30
N GLN A 170 19.66 -35.85 1.29
CA GLN A 170 19.51 -36.89 2.32
C GLN A 170 18.25 -36.65 3.16
N CYS A 171 17.95 -35.41 3.54
CA CYS A 171 16.69 -35.06 4.21
C CYS A 171 15.47 -35.47 3.35
N ARG A 172 15.48 -35.16 2.05
CA ARG A 172 14.41 -35.58 1.12
C ARG A 172 14.29 -37.11 1.02
N LEU A 173 15.42 -37.82 0.98
CA LEU A 173 15.41 -39.28 0.90
C LEU A 173 14.85 -39.92 2.18
N ALA A 174 15.20 -39.37 3.35
CA ALA A 174 14.67 -39.79 4.65
C ALA A 174 13.16 -39.55 4.80
N LEU A 175 12.61 -38.51 4.19
CA LEU A 175 11.17 -38.24 4.18
C LEU A 175 10.39 -39.33 3.44
N LYS A 176 9.20 -39.68 3.92
CA LYS A 176 8.20 -40.48 3.20
C LYS A 176 7.63 -39.66 2.03
N PRO A 177 7.00 -40.30 1.02
CA PRO A 177 6.25 -39.57 0.00
C PRO A 177 5.28 -38.58 0.67
N ASP A 178 5.22 -37.35 0.16
CA ASP A 178 4.42 -36.26 0.74
C ASP A 178 4.89 -35.77 2.13
N GLY A 179 6.09 -36.14 2.56
CA GLY A 179 6.72 -35.62 3.78
C GLY A 179 7.26 -34.19 3.60
N LEU A 180 7.32 -33.45 4.70
CA LEU A 180 7.65 -32.02 4.74
C LEU A 180 9.10 -31.78 5.21
N PHE A 181 9.78 -30.85 4.56
CA PHE A 181 11.07 -30.31 4.96
C PHE A 181 10.92 -28.83 5.32
N LEU A 182 11.37 -28.46 6.51
CA LEU A 182 11.43 -27.10 7.01
C LEU A 182 12.87 -26.80 7.45
N ALA A 183 13.44 -25.70 6.98
CA ALA A 183 14.73 -25.26 7.45
C ALA A 183 14.85 -23.74 7.49
N SER A 184 15.67 -23.22 8.40
CA SER A 184 16.09 -21.83 8.42
C SER A 184 17.61 -21.72 8.33
N ILE A 185 18.10 -20.78 7.53
CA ILE A 185 19.53 -20.47 7.40
C ILE A 185 19.76 -18.96 7.44
N LEU A 186 20.97 -18.55 7.82
CA LEU A 186 21.37 -17.14 7.74
C LEU A 186 21.67 -16.75 6.28
N GLY A 187 21.16 -15.59 5.87
CA GLY A 187 21.27 -15.03 4.52
C GLY A 187 22.37 -13.97 4.38
N GLY A 188 22.69 -13.62 3.13
CA GLY A 188 23.80 -12.74 2.73
C GLY A 188 23.94 -11.41 3.50
N GLU A 189 22.82 -10.83 3.91
CA GLU A 189 22.75 -9.54 4.63
C GLU A 189 23.05 -9.65 6.14
N THR A 190 23.28 -10.86 6.66
CA THR A 190 23.55 -11.07 8.08
C THR A 190 24.91 -10.51 8.48
N LEU A 191 24.91 -9.79 9.61
CA LEU A 191 26.03 -9.12 10.26
C LEU A 191 26.79 -8.18 9.32
N LYS A 192 26.07 -7.50 8.41
CA LYS A 192 26.68 -6.58 7.45
C LYS A 192 27.41 -5.42 8.13
N GLU A 193 26.86 -4.90 9.23
CA GLU A 193 27.47 -3.82 10.01
C GLU A 193 28.82 -4.27 10.61
N LEU A 194 28.83 -5.44 11.25
CA LEU A 194 30.06 -6.06 11.78
C LEU A 194 31.06 -6.37 10.65
N ARG A 195 30.59 -6.82 9.48
CA ARG A 195 31.44 -7.09 8.30
C ARG A 195 32.20 -5.85 7.85
N ILE A 196 31.48 -4.73 7.73
CA ILE A 196 32.04 -3.45 7.31
C ILE A 196 33.06 -2.96 8.35
N ALA A 197 32.70 -2.99 9.64
CA ALA A 197 33.58 -2.55 10.72
C ALA A 197 34.86 -3.40 10.81
N CYS A 198 34.76 -4.73 10.70
CA CYS A 198 35.91 -5.62 10.66
C CYS A 198 36.82 -5.33 9.45
N THR A 199 36.22 -5.13 8.27
CA THR A 199 36.97 -4.87 7.04
C THR A 199 37.75 -3.57 7.13
N ALA A 200 37.10 -2.49 7.58
CA ALA A 200 37.75 -1.19 7.75
C ALA A 200 38.91 -1.25 8.76
N ALA A 201 38.68 -1.84 9.94
CA ALA A 201 39.71 -1.96 10.98
C ALA A 201 40.90 -2.83 10.55
N GLN A 202 40.66 -3.90 9.79
CA GLN A 202 41.74 -4.78 9.30
C GLN A 202 42.55 -4.14 8.18
N ILE A 203 41.92 -3.41 7.25
CA ILE A 203 42.64 -2.65 6.23
C ILE A 203 43.56 -1.61 6.90
N GLU A 204 43.05 -0.88 7.89
CA GLU A 204 43.81 0.16 8.59
C GLU A 204 44.97 -0.41 9.41
N ARG A 205 44.73 -1.50 10.17
CA ARG A 205 45.70 -2.02 11.16
C ARG A 205 46.62 -3.11 10.64
N GLU A 206 46.13 -3.93 9.72
CA GLU A 206 46.81 -5.14 9.25
C GLU A 206 47.19 -5.07 7.75
N GLY A 207 46.71 -4.06 7.01
CA GLY A 207 47.03 -3.88 5.57
C GLY A 207 46.40 -4.94 4.65
N GLY A 208 45.43 -5.71 5.14
CA GLY A 208 44.75 -6.78 4.42
C GLY A 208 43.45 -7.20 5.10
N ILE A 209 42.65 -8.05 4.45
CA ILE A 209 41.34 -8.47 4.95
C ILE A 209 41.36 -9.99 5.21
N SER A 210 40.84 -10.41 6.36
CA SER A 210 40.62 -11.84 6.65
C SER A 210 39.11 -12.11 6.67
N PRO A 211 38.62 -13.21 6.06
CA PRO A 211 37.19 -13.50 6.06
C PRO A 211 36.72 -13.83 7.48
N ARG A 212 36.00 -12.89 8.11
CA ARG A 212 35.49 -13.00 9.49
C ARG A 212 34.05 -13.49 9.60
N LEU A 213 33.31 -13.53 8.49
CA LEU A 213 31.91 -13.98 8.42
C LEU A 213 31.77 -15.07 7.37
N SER A 214 30.80 -15.97 7.58
CA SER A 214 30.49 -17.05 6.64
C SER A 214 30.03 -16.49 5.29
N PRO A 215 30.34 -17.13 4.15
CA PRO A 215 29.68 -16.85 2.87
C PRO A 215 28.23 -17.35 2.95
N LEU A 216 27.32 -16.43 3.25
CA LEU A 216 25.91 -16.75 3.45
C LEU A 216 25.15 -16.75 2.11
N ALA A 217 24.12 -17.60 2.03
CA ALA A 217 23.32 -17.78 0.82
C ALA A 217 22.53 -16.51 0.48
N GLN A 218 22.37 -16.22 -0.81
CA GLN A 218 21.42 -15.22 -1.28
C GLN A 218 20.03 -15.85 -1.39
N VAL A 219 18.98 -15.02 -1.31
CA VAL A 219 17.58 -15.48 -1.38
C VAL A 219 17.29 -16.32 -2.63
N ARG A 220 17.85 -15.90 -3.78
CA ARG A 220 17.70 -16.62 -5.06
C ARG A 220 18.34 -18.01 -5.03
N ASP A 221 19.35 -18.23 -4.19
CA ASP A 221 20.05 -19.50 -4.10
C ASP A 221 19.22 -20.54 -3.34
N ALA A 222 18.44 -20.13 -2.34
CA ALA A 222 17.64 -21.03 -1.51
C ALA A 222 16.56 -21.79 -2.31
N GLY A 223 15.86 -21.12 -3.23
CA GLY A 223 14.88 -21.76 -4.10
C GLY A 223 15.55 -22.76 -5.06
N ASN A 224 16.68 -22.36 -5.63
CA ASN A 224 17.50 -23.22 -6.48
C ASN A 224 18.02 -24.45 -5.71
N LEU A 225 18.39 -24.30 -4.44
CA LEU A 225 18.83 -25.39 -3.57
C LEU A 225 17.70 -26.39 -3.32
N LEU A 226 16.49 -25.94 -3.00
CA LEU A 226 15.32 -26.82 -2.82
C LEU A 226 14.99 -27.59 -4.11
N THR A 227 14.92 -26.91 -5.25
CA THR A 227 14.67 -27.55 -6.55
C THR A 227 15.78 -28.53 -6.93
N ARG A 228 17.04 -28.17 -6.69
CA ARG A 228 18.19 -29.04 -6.97
C ARG A 228 18.24 -30.25 -6.04
N ALA A 229 17.83 -30.09 -4.78
CA ALA A 229 17.65 -31.19 -3.84
C ALA A 229 16.43 -32.06 -4.23
N GLY A 230 15.60 -31.59 -5.16
CA GLY A 230 14.49 -32.31 -5.76
C GLY A 230 13.25 -32.33 -4.87
N PHE A 231 13.05 -31.30 -4.05
CA PHE A 231 11.80 -31.06 -3.35
C PHE A 231 10.74 -30.51 -4.32
N ALA A 232 9.51 -31.01 -4.18
CA ALA A 232 8.31 -30.47 -4.80
C ALA A 232 7.79 -29.29 -3.97
N LEU A 233 7.00 -28.41 -4.61
CA LEU A 233 6.39 -27.23 -3.98
C LEU A 233 7.40 -26.38 -3.15
N PRO A 234 8.52 -25.94 -3.74
CA PRO A 234 9.52 -25.17 -3.00
C PRO A 234 8.96 -23.80 -2.58
N GLY A 235 9.02 -23.52 -1.29
CA GLY A 235 8.70 -22.22 -0.68
C GLY A 235 9.96 -21.61 -0.07
N VAL A 236 10.15 -20.31 -0.29
CA VAL A 236 11.26 -19.55 0.31
C VAL A 236 10.71 -18.23 0.82
N ASP A 237 10.84 -18.02 2.12
CA ASP A 237 10.49 -16.75 2.78
C ASP A 237 11.74 -16.13 3.39
N VAL A 238 11.73 -14.82 3.57
CA VAL A 238 12.89 -14.09 4.10
C VAL A 238 12.42 -13.07 5.11
N ASP A 239 12.96 -13.17 6.32
CA ASP A 239 12.77 -12.17 7.37
C ASP A 239 14.10 -11.48 7.66
N GLN A 240 14.02 -10.21 8.06
CA GLN A 240 15.17 -9.45 8.51
C GLN A 240 14.94 -8.95 9.93
N TYR A 241 15.82 -9.37 10.83
CA TYR A 241 15.81 -8.98 12.24
C TYR A 241 16.97 -8.01 12.50
N THR A 242 16.71 -6.90 13.17
CA THR A 242 17.77 -6.02 13.66
C THR A 242 17.77 -6.08 15.17
N VAL A 243 18.79 -6.71 15.75
CA VAL A 243 18.94 -6.86 17.20
C VAL A 243 19.93 -5.81 17.69
N ARG A 244 19.58 -5.08 18.75
CA ARG A 244 20.45 -4.06 19.35
C ARG A 244 21.23 -4.66 20.51
N TYR A 245 22.53 -4.39 20.55
CA TYR A 245 23.45 -4.84 21.60
C TYR A 245 24.06 -3.64 22.29
N GLU A 246 24.33 -3.75 23.59
CA GLU A 246 24.98 -2.69 24.37
C GLU A 246 26.40 -2.38 23.85
N SER A 247 27.11 -3.41 23.40
CA SER A 247 28.42 -3.26 22.77
C SER A 247 28.71 -4.32 21.72
N ALA A 248 29.80 -4.10 20.95
CA ALA A 248 30.33 -5.10 20.02
C ALA A 248 30.77 -6.39 20.72
N LEU A 249 31.16 -6.34 22.00
CA LEU A 249 31.55 -7.53 22.75
C LEU A 249 30.34 -8.39 23.08
N ASP A 250 29.23 -7.79 23.48
CA ASP A 250 27.98 -8.51 23.80
C ASP A 250 27.43 -9.23 22.56
N LEU A 251 27.52 -8.60 21.38
CA LEU A 251 27.21 -9.26 20.10
C LEU A 251 28.10 -10.51 19.88
N ILE A 252 29.40 -10.41 20.11
CA ILE A 252 30.32 -11.54 19.93
C ILE A 252 30.06 -12.64 20.96
N GLU A 253 29.72 -12.30 22.20
CA GLU A 253 29.33 -13.27 23.22
C GLU A 253 28.04 -13.98 22.86
N HIS A 254 27.02 -13.25 22.38
CA HIS A 254 25.79 -13.86 21.90
C HIS A 254 26.03 -14.79 20.69
N LEU A 255 26.86 -14.39 19.72
CA LEU A 255 27.26 -15.27 18.61
C LEU A 255 28.01 -16.53 19.09
N ARG A 256 28.81 -16.43 20.16
CA ARG A 256 29.47 -17.60 20.79
C ARG A 256 28.46 -18.52 21.47
N ALA A 257 27.46 -17.96 22.13
CA ALA A 257 26.40 -18.70 22.81
C ALA A 257 25.48 -19.44 21.81
N MET A 258 25.19 -18.84 20.66
CA MET A 258 24.47 -19.52 19.56
C MET A 258 25.33 -20.56 18.81
N GLY A 259 26.65 -20.55 19.02
CA GLY A 259 27.60 -21.35 18.25
C GLY A 259 27.86 -20.80 16.85
N GLU A 260 27.42 -19.59 16.50
CA GLU A 260 27.48 -18.95 15.18
C GLU A 260 28.79 -18.20 14.89
N THR A 261 29.86 -18.56 15.61
CA THR A 261 31.19 -17.98 15.35
C THR A 261 31.84 -18.53 14.08
N ASN A 262 32.67 -17.71 13.44
CA ASN A 262 33.37 -18.06 12.20
C ASN A 262 34.13 -19.40 12.27
N ALA A 263 33.84 -20.30 11.33
CA ALA A 263 34.49 -21.60 11.18
C ALA A 263 35.17 -21.80 9.81
N LEU A 264 35.46 -20.72 9.06
CA LEU A 264 36.10 -20.83 7.73
C LEU A 264 37.52 -21.36 7.79
N TRP A 265 37.92 -22.16 6.80
CA TRP A 265 39.30 -22.63 6.64
C TRP A 265 40.29 -21.51 6.34
N GLN A 266 39.87 -20.51 5.57
CA GLN A 266 40.69 -19.38 5.14
C GLN A 266 40.79 -18.25 6.19
N ARG A 267 40.26 -18.45 7.40
CA ARG A 267 40.28 -17.43 8.47
C ARG A 267 41.69 -17.31 9.08
N ASN A 268 42.05 -16.12 9.52
CA ASN A 268 43.20 -15.95 10.40
C ASN A 268 42.87 -16.50 11.80
N THR A 269 43.70 -17.43 12.27
CA THR A 269 43.50 -18.12 13.55
C THR A 269 43.67 -17.22 14.76
N LEU A 270 44.49 -16.18 14.61
CA LEU A 270 44.74 -15.14 15.61
C LEU A 270 44.05 -13.83 15.18
N LEU A 271 43.47 -13.11 16.15
CA LEU A 271 42.99 -11.75 15.98
C LEU A 271 43.82 -10.85 16.89
N ASN A 272 44.49 -9.85 16.33
CA ASN A 272 45.27 -8.92 17.13
C ASN A 272 44.32 -8.08 18.02
N ARG A 273 44.70 -7.86 19.28
CA ARG A 273 43.91 -7.10 20.25
C ARG A 273 43.65 -5.68 19.77
N GLU A 274 44.63 -5.05 19.13
CA GLU A 274 44.48 -3.70 18.56
C GLU A 274 43.41 -3.69 17.46
N THR A 275 43.43 -4.65 16.56
CA THR A 275 42.43 -4.80 15.48
C THR A 275 41.03 -5.07 16.04
N ALA A 276 40.91 -5.83 17.13
CA ALA A 276 39.63 -6.09 17.78
C ALA A 276 39.04 -4.82 18.41
N LEU A 277 39.87 -4.03 19.10
CA LEU A 277 39.45 -2.75 19.67
C LEU A 277 39.11 -1.72 18.59
N ALA A 278 39.90 -1.66 17.52
CA ALA A 278 39.63 -0.82 16.37
C ALA A 278 38.30 -1.21 15.70
N THR A 279 38.03 -2.51 15.53
CA THR A 279 36.75 -3.00 15.00
C THR A 279 35.58 -2.52 15.85
N ALA A 280 35.65 -2.67 17.18
CA ALA A 280 34.59 -2.23 18.08
C ALA A 280 34.37 -0.71 18.02
N SER A 281 35.45 0.07 17.97
CA SER A 281 35.38 1.54 17.85
C SER A 281 34.79 1.97 16.51
N VAL A 282 35.19 1.33 15.40
CA VAL A 282 34.65 1.61 14.06
C VAL A 282 33.17 1.27 14.03
N TYR A 283 32.76 0.12 14.57
CA TYR A 283 31.37 -0.31 14.64
C TYR A 283 30.52 0.73 15.40
N GLN A 284 30.96 1.13 16.59
CA GLN A 284 30.27 2.17 17.36
C GLN A 284 30.18 3.50 16.59
N SER A 285 31.27 3.91 15.94
CA SER A 285 31.31 5.20 15.24
C SER A 285 30.45 5.24 13.98
N MET A 286 30.36 4.14 13.23
CA MET A 286 29.66 4.09 11.94
C MET A 286 28.19 3.73 12.10
N PHE A 287 27.86 2.89 13.08
CA PHE A 287 26.53 2.30 13.20
C PHE A 287 25.91 2.45 14.59
N GLY A 288 26.62 3.01 15.57
CA GLY A 288 26.10 3.23 16.92
C GLY A 288 24.90 4.18 16.89
N ALA A 289 23.87 3.83 17.67
CA ALA A 289 22.69 4.67 17.82
C ALA A 289 22.87 5.70 18.95
N GLU A 290 21.97 6.67 19.03
CA GLU A 290 22.02 7.77 20.00
C GLU A 290 21.99 7.30 21.47
N ASP A 291 21.41 6.11 21.73
CA ASP A 291 21.37 5.48 23.05
C ASP A 291 22.65 4.69 23.40
N GLY A 292 23.66 4.72 22.53
CA GLY A 292 24.93 4.01 22.72
C GLY A 292 24.93 2.55 22.27
N THR A 293 23.78 1.97 21.91
CA THR A 293 23.70 0.58 21.43
C THR A 293 24.16 0.46 19.97
N ILE A 294 24.59 -0.74 19.57
CA ILE A 294 24.90 -1.07 18.17
C ILE A 294 23.85 -2.01 17.56
N PRO A 295 23.42 -1.80 16.31
CA PRO A 295 22.53 -2.70 15.60
C PRO A 295 23.32 -3.83 14.94
N ALA A 296 22.80 -5.06 15.01
CA ALA A 296 23.25 -6.17 14.20
C ALA A 296 22.08 -6.74 13.40
N THR A 297 22.20 -6.67 12.07
CA THR A 297 21.18 -7.21 11.16
C THR A 297 21.39 -8.71 10.97
N PHE A 298 20.32 -9.50 11.07
CA PHE A 298 20.26 -10.92 10.71
C PHE A 298 19.19 -11.12 9.65
N GLN A 299 19.58 -11.64 8.50
CA GLN A 299 18.64 -12.07 7.47
C GLN A 299 18.46 -13.57 7.62
N VAL A 300 17.21 -14.01 7.79
CA VAL A 300 16.87 -15.42 7.96
C VAL A 300 16.06 -15.86 6.75
N ILE A 301 16.55 -16.89 6.07
CA ILE A 301 15.88 -17.50 4.93
C ILE A 301 15.21 -18.77 5.42
N TYR A 302 13.89 -18.83 5.34
CA TYR A 302 13.09 -20.02 5.61
C TYR A 302 12.87 -20.79 4.31
N MET A 303 13.06 -22.10 4.37
CA MET A 303 12.96 -23.00 3.24
C MET A 303 11.94 -24.09 3.56
N THR A 304 10.94 -24.20 2.69
CA THR A 304 9.89 -25.22 2.75
C THR A 304 9.96 -26.07 1.50
N GLY A 305 9.94 -27.38 1.65
CA GLY A 305 9.93 -28.30 0.50
C GLY A 305 9.23 -29.60 0.83
N TRP A 306 8.59 -30.20 -0.17
CA TRP A 306 7.85 -31.45 -0.01
C TRP A 306 8.55 -32.57 -0.77
N LYS A 307 8.49 -33.81 -0.26
CA LYS A 307 8.81 -34.97 -1.10
C LYS A 307 7.67 -35.19 -2.09
N GLU A 308 8.00 -35.44 -3.36
CA GLU A 308 7.02 -35.60 -4.43
C GLU A 308 5.95 -36.65 -4.10
N HIS A 309 4.69 -36.32 -4.36
CA HIS A 309 3.55 -37.24 -4.24
C HIS A 309 2.44 -36.90 -5.26
N PRO A 310 1.75 -37.89 -5.86
CA PRO A 310 0.75 -37.64 -6.90
C PRO A 310 -0.46 -36.79 -6.47
N SER A 311 -0.77 -36.70 -5.17
CA SER A 311 -1.87 -35.87 -4.64
C SER A 311 -1.54 -34.37 -4.57
N GLN A 312 -0.29 -33.98 -4.83
CA GLN A 312 0.15 -32.58 -4.80
C GLN A 312 -0.37 -31.79 -6.00
N GLN A 313 -0.68 -30.51 -5.78
CA GLN A 313 -1.21 -29.63 -6.81
C GLN A 313 -0.17 -29.39 -7.93
N LYS A 314 -0.56 -29.57 -9.19
CA LYS A 314 0.30 -29.32 -10.36
C LYS A 314 0.07 -27.91 -10.92
N ALA A 315 1.14 -27.27 -11.38
CA ALA A 315 1.06 -25.98 -12.07
C ALA A 315 0.27 -26.10 -13.38
N LYS A 316 -0.51 -25.06 -13.73
CA LYS A 316 -1.21 -24.97 -15.02
C LYS A 316 -0.23 -24.74 -16.18
N LYS A 317 -0.65 -25.04 -17.41
CA LYS A 317 0.16 -24.87 -18.63
C LYS A 317 0.61 -23.41 -18.81
N ARG A 318 1.88 -23.21 -19.22
CA ARG A 318 2.49 -21.90 -19.52
C ARG A 318 1.67 -21.19 -20.62
N GLY A 319 1.37 -19.89 -20.44
CA GLY A 319 0.56 -19.10 -21.39
C GLY A 319 -0.94 -19.01 -21.06
N THR A 320 -1.42 -19.68 -20.02
CA THR A 320 -2.83 -19.59 -19.55
C THR A 320 -3.10 -18.40 -18.61
N ALA A 321 -2.09 -17.54 -18.40
CA ALA A 321 -2.21 -16.37 -17.54
C ALA A 321 -2.93 -15.24 -18.29
N THR A 322 -4.11 -14.86 -17.82
CA THR A 322 -4.89 -13.73 -18.33
C THR A 322 -4.44 -12.38 -17.76
N VAL A 323 -3.53 -12.38 -16.78
CA VAL A 323 -3.05 -11.20 -16.06
C VAL A 323 -1.53 -11.32 -15.87
N SER A 324 -0.77 -10.27 -16.20
CA SER A 324 0.69 -10.29 -15.99
C SER A 324 1.05 -10.01 -14.52
N PHE A 325 2.22 -10.44 -14.06
CA PHE A 325 2.73 -10.06 -12.73
C PHE A 325 2.91 -8.55 -12.57
N LYS A 326 3.06 -7.80 -13.68
CA LYS A 326 3.12 -6.33 -13.68
C LYS A 326 1.73 -5.74 -13.41
N ASP A 327 0.67 -6.35 -13.92
CA ASP A 327 -0.72 -5.95 -13.68
C ASP A 327 -1.19 -6.36 -12.28
N ILE A 328 -0.74 -7.52 -11.79
CA ILE A 328 -0.94 -7.96 -10.41
C ILE A 328 -0.20 -7.01 -9.44
N LYS A 329 1.03 -6.60 -9.76
CA LYS A 329 1.77 -5.61 -8.94
C LYS A 329 1.06 -4.25 -8.91
N LYS A 330 0.49 -3.79 -10.03
CA LYS A 330 -0.36 -2.60 -10.08
C LYS A 330 -1.66 -2.74 -9.26
N GLN A 331 -2.15 -3.96 -9.05
CA GLN A 331 -3.27 -4.23 -8.13
C GLN A 331 -2.86 -4.19 -6.64
N PHE A 332 -1.56 -4.30 -6.33
CA PHE A 332 -1.02 -4.21 -4.97
C PHE A 332 -0.43 -2.83 -4.62
N GLU A 333 -0.22 -1.95 -5.62
CA GLU A 333 0.17 -0.56 -5.40
C GLU A 333 -1.09 0.28 -5.16
N SER A 334 -1.29 0.69 -3.91
CA SER A 334 -2.39 1.56 -3.50
C SER A 334 -1.97 3.03 -3.53
N ALA A 335 -2.86 3.87 -4.03
CA ALA A 335 -2.72 5.32 -3.93
C ALA A 335 -4.07 5.90 -3.52
N VAL A 336 -4.03 6.88 -2.62
CA VAL A 336 -5.19 7.71 -2.28
C VAL A 336 -4.86 9.16 -2.53
N SER A 337 -5.88 9.98 -2.70
CA SER A 337 -5.73 11.40 -3.01
C SER A 337 -6.44 12.27 -1.99
N SER A 338 -6.15 13.57 -2.06
CA SER A 338 -6.98 14.57 -1.44
C SER A 338 -7.10 15.79 -2.35
N ILE A 339 -8.22 16.49 -2.24
CA ILE A 339 -8.53 17.66 -3.04
C ILE A 339 -8.86 18.81 -2.09
N ASP A 340 -8.09 19.90 -2.20
CA ASP A 340 -8.50 21.19 -1.67
C ASP A 340 -9.32 21.92 -2.74
N LEU A 341 -10.64 21.88 -2.59
CA LEU A 341 -11.57 22.48 -3.56
C LEU A 341 -11.89 23.92 -3.16
N GLY A 342 -10.97 24.85 -3.45
CA GLY A 342 -11.15 26.30 -3.25
C GLY A 342 -12.13 26.95 -4.25
N SER A 343 -12.56 28.20 -3.99
CA SER A 343 -13.58 28.89 -4.81
C SER A 343 -13.09 29.18 -6.22
N GLU A 344 -11.79 29.44 -6.31
CA GLU A 344 -11.08 29.74 -7.56
C GLU A 344 -10.00 28.73 -7.89
N TRP A 345 -9.46 28.06 -6.87
CA TRP A 345 -8.24 27.26 -7.01
C TRP A 345 -8.45 25.89 -6.39
N MET A 346 -8.23 24.87 -7.19
CA MET A 346 -8.12 23.49 -6.75
C MET A 346 -6.64 23.13 -6.54
N LYS A 347 -6.35 22.39 -5.46
CA LYS A 347 -5.06 21.71 -5.29
C LYS A 347 -5.32 20.25 -5.03
N VAL A 348 -4.38 19.43 -5.45
CA VAL A 348 -4.49 17.98 -5.36
C VAL A 348 -3.21 17.45 -4.74
N ALA A 349 -3.34 16.59 -3.74
CA ALA A 349 -2.21 15.86 -3.19
C ALA A 349 -2.46 14.36 -3.30
N VAL A 350 -1.39 13.60 -3.49
CA VAL A 350 -1.42 12.13 -3.60
C VAL A 350 -0.58 11.51 -2.51
N VAL A 351 -1.06 10.37 -2.02
CA VAL A 351 -0.32 9.48 -1.12
C VAL A 351 0.01 8.21 -1.87
N ASN A 352 1.30 7.93 -2.00
CA ASN A 352 1.81 6.72 -2.63
C ASN A 352 3.10 6.27 -1.93
N LEU A 353 3.14 5.02 -1.45
CA LEU A 353 4.25 4.47 -0.67
C LEU A 353 5.38 3.87 -1.51
N LYS A 354 5.49 4.26 -2.79
CA LYS A 354 6.53 3.77 -3.69
C LYS A 354 7.94 4.03 -3.10
N PRO A 355 8.80 3.01 -2.98
CA PRO A 355 10.16 3.17 -2.44
C PRO A 355 10.95 4.27 -3.15
N GLY A 356 11.63 5.13 -2.39
CA GLY A 356 12.44 6.24 -2.92
C GLY A 356 11.66 7.51 -3.27
N HIS A 357 10.34 7.55 -3.07
CA HIS A 357 9.51 8.75 -3.24
C HIS A 357 9.03 9.31 -1.89
N ILE A 358 8.76 10.61 -1.85
CA ILE A 358 8.12 11.25 -0.70
C ILE A 358 6.68 10.70 -0.61
N PRO A 359 6.25 10.13 0.55
CA PRO A 359 4.96 9.46 0.66
C PRO A 359 3.74 10.31 0.31
N ILE A 360 3.81 11.62 0.58
CA ILE A 360 2.75 12.60 0.30
C ILE A 360 3.34 13.68 -0.58
N SER A 361 2.71 13.98 -1.71
CA SER A 361 3.17 15.03 -2.63
C SER A 361 2.02 15.75 -3.32
N ILE A 362 2.23 17.01 -3.69
CA ILE A 362 1.28 17.78 -4.53
C ILE A 362 1.34 17.26 -5.97
N ALA A 363 0.18 16.98 -6.56
CA ALA A 363 0.06 16.71 -7.98
C ALA A 363 0.12 18.02 -8.76
N ILE A 364 1.04 18.09 -9.72
CA ILE A 364 1.19 19.25 -10.61
C ILE A 364 0.28 19.10 -11.83
N ASN A 365 -0.16 20.24 -12.36
CA ASN A 365 -0.93 20.27 -13.60
C ASN A 365 -0.05 20.23 -14.85
N GLU A 366 -0.68 20.26 -16.01
CA GLU A 366 -0.06 20.18 -17.34
C GLU A 366 0.95 21.33 -17.59
N MET A 367 0.78 22.45 -16.88
CA MET A 367 1.67 23.62 -16.92
C MET A 367 2.71 23.61 -15.80
N SER A 368 2.91 22.47 -15.13
CA SER A 368 3.80 22.29 -13.97
C SER A 368 3.49 23.18 -12.75
N LYS A 369 2.24 23.67 -12.65
CA LYS A 369 1.79 24.44 -11.48
C LYS A 369 1.23 23.52 -10.41
N ARG A 370 1.35 23.96 -9.15
CA ARG A 370 0.91 23.24 -7.93
C ARG A 370 -0.53 23.52 -7.52
N LYS A 371 -1.24 24.36 -8.28
CA LYS A 371 -2.66 24.66 -8.15
C LYS A 371 -3.26 24.90 -9.52
N SER A 372 -4.52 24.51 -9.71
CA SER A 372 -5.27 24.68 -10.95
C SER A 372 -6.50 25.56 -10.75
N PRO A 373 -6.89 26.40 -11.72
CA PRO A 373 -8.15 27.13 -11.67
C PRO A 373 -9.35 26.17 -11.56
N ALA A 374 -10.32 26.46 -10.71
CA ALA A 374 -11.57 25.71 -10.60
C ALA A 374 -12.57 26.23 -11.66
N LEU A 375 -12.26 26.00 -12.94
CA LEU A 375 -13.00 26.51 -14.09
C LEU A 375 -13.40 25.37 -15.03
N VAL A 376 -14.59 25.49 -15.62
CA VAL A 376 -15.08 24.62 -16.70
C VAL A 376 -15.51 25.51 -17.85
N ALA A 377 -15.23 25.11 -19.09
CA ALA A 377 -15.71 25.81 -20.26
C ALA A 377 -16.22 24.85 -21.33
N PHE A 378 -17.17 25.33 -22.13
CA PHE A 378 -17.66 24.63 -23.32
C PHE A 378 -17.43 25.52 -24.54
N THR A 379 -16.71 25.01 -25.53
CA THR A 379 -16.45 25.76 -26.79
C THR A 379 -16.33 24.79 -27.94
N ASN A 380 -16.97 25.08 -29.09
CA ASN A 380 -16.96 24.22 -30.27
C ASN A 380 -17.34 22.76 -29.98
N GLY A 381 -18.27 22.56 -29.04
CA GLY A 381 -18.70 21.24 -28.55
C GLY A 381 -17.72 20.54 -27.62
N ASP A 382 -16.56 21.12 -27.34
CA ASP A 382 -15.52 20.57 -26.49
C ASP A 382 -15.60 21.12 -25.07
N ARG A 383 -15.31 20.24 -24.10
CA ARG A 383 -15.13 20.62 -22.70
C ARG A 383 -13.67 20.97 -22.44
N LEU A 384 -13.44 22.07 -21.77
CA LEU A 384 -12.13 22.52 -21.28
C LEU A 384 -12.21 22.71 -19.76
N ILE A 385 -11.16 22.35 -19.04
CA ILE A 385 -11.14 22.42 -17.56
C ILE A 385 -9.80 23.03 -17.12
N GLY A 386 -9.81 23.76 -16.01
CA GLY A 386 -8.56 24.24 -15.40
C GLY A 386 -7.86 25.32 -16.23
N GLU A 387 -6.60 25.08 -16.57
CA GLU A 387 -5.76 26.03 -17.32
C GLU A 387 -6.28 26.29 -18.73
N GLU A 388 -6.85 25.27 -19.40
CA GLU A 388 -7.43 25.43 -20.75
C GLU A 388 -8.62 26.40 -20.72
N ALA A 389 -9.53 26.23 -19.75
CA ALA A 389 -10.67 27.13 -19.54
C ALA A 389 -10.21 28.55 -19.15
N SER A 390 -9.18 28.66 -18.30
CA SER A 390 -8.57 29.93 -17.90
C SER A 390 -7.99 30.70 -19.09
N GLY A 391 -7.42 29.99 -20.08
CA GLY A 391 -6.84 30.59 -21.28
C GLY A 391 -7.85 31.39 -22.12
N ILE A 392 -9.13 31.01 -22.09
CA ILE A 392 -10.16 31.59 -22.96
C ILE A 392 -11.14 32.54 -22.26
N ILE A 393 -11.10 32.66 -20.93
CA ILE A 393 -12.08 33.45 -20.14
C ILE A 393 -12.18 34.91 -20.57
N ALA A 394 -11.08 35.55 -20.95
CA ALA A 394 -11.08 36.95 -21.39
C ALA A 394 -11.71 37.12 -22.79
N ARG A 395 -11.74 36.05 -23.60
CA ARG A 395 -12.27 36.04 -24.97
C ARG A 395 -13.74 35.61 -25.00
N TYR A 396 -14.11 34.62 -24.19
CA TYR A 396 -15.44 34.00 -24.14
C TYR A 396 -15.95 33.85 -22.69
N PRO A 397 -16.20 34.94 -21.95
CA PRO A 397 -16.58 34.89 -20.54
C PRO A 397 -17.95 34.24 -20.28
N ASP A 398 -18.82 34.23 -21.28
CA ASP A 398 -20.13 33.55 -21.32
C ASP A 398 -20.02 32.02 -21.44
N LYS A 399 -18.84 31.52 -21.80
CA LYS A 399 -18.55 30.09 -21.98
C LYS A 399 -17.69 29.49 -20.88
N VAL A 400 -17.20 30.29 -19.94
CA VAL A 400 -16.30 29.86 -18.86
C VAL A 400 -16.98 30.03 -17.50
N TYR A 401 -17.35 28.91 -16.90
CA TYR A 401 -18.08 28.82 -15.65
C TYR A 401 -17.11 28.75 -14.46
N SER A 402 -17.32 29.63 -13.49
CA SER A 402 -16.50 29.80 -12.29
C SER A 402 -17.39 29.87 -11.05
N GLN A 403 -16.81 29.72 -9.86
CA GLN A 403 -17.54 29.79 -8.58
C GLN A 403 -18.63 28.71 -8.40
N VAL A 404 -18.66 27.67 -9.24
CA VAL A 404 -19.71 26.63 -9.24
C VAL A 404 -19.82 25.86 -7.93
N ARG A 405 -18.71 25.70 -7.19
CA ARG A 405 -18.71 25.11 -5.84
C ARG A 405 -19.59 25.90 -4.86
N ASP A 406 -19.56 27.23 -4.94
CA ASP A 406 -20.33 28.11 -4.04
C ASP A 406 -21.83 28.15 -4.37
N MET A 407 -22.22 27.51 -5.49
CA MET A 407 -23.61 27.39 -5.93
C MET A 407 -24.26 26.07 -5.50
N ILE A 408 -23.47 25.07 -5.06
CA ILE A 408 -24.01 23.76 -4.64
C ILE A 408 -24.98 23.94 -3.46
N GLY A 409 -26.16 23.33 -3.58
CA GLY A 409 -27.17 23.29 -2.52
C GLY A 409 -27.75 24.67 -2.15
N LYS A 410 -27.56 25.69 -3.00
CA LYS A 410 -28.05 27.06 -2.77
C LYS A 410 -29.35 27.34 -3.50
N PRO A 411 -30.24 28.18 -2.93
CA PRO A 411 -31.42 28.63 -3.66
C PRO A 411 -31.07 29.42 -4.91
N TYR A 412 -31.93 29.36 -5.92
CA TYR A 412 -31.79 30.11 -7.17
C TYR A 412 -31.52 31.60 -6.94
N SER A 413 -32.31 32.26 -6.08
CA SER A 413 -32.18 33.70 -5.82
C SER A 413 -30.82 34.10 -5.23
N TYR A 414 -30.25 33.26 -4.35
CA TYR A 414 -28.92 33.48 -3.80
C TYR A 414 -27.85 33.40 -4.89
N VAL A 415 -27.90 32.36 -5.73
CA VAL A 415 -26.95 32.19 -6.83
C VAL A 415 -27.08 33.30 -7.86
N LYS A 416 -28.32 33.72 -8.17
CA LYS A 416 -28.56 34.82 -9.10
C LYS A 416 -27.89 36.11 -8.61
N ASN A 417 -28.04 36.45 -7.33
CA ASN A 417 -27.36 37.59 -6.72
C ASN A 417 -25.83 37.45 -6.74
N LEU A 418 -25.31 36.24 -6.49
CA LEU A 418 -23.87 35.96 -6.56
C LEU A 418 -23.32 36.19 -7.98
N VAL A 419 -23.99 35.66 -9.00
CA VAL A 419 -23.61 35.79 -10.41
C VAL A 419 -23.66 37.26 -10.84
N ASP A 420 -24.72 37.98 -10.48
CA ASP A 420 -24.91 39.38 -10.85
C ASP A 420 -23.90 40.30 -10.16
N SER A 421 -23.68 40.14 -8.85
CA SER A 421 -22.69 40.93 -8.09
C SER A 421 -21.25 40.73 -8.58
N LEU A 422 -20.98 39.60 -9.21
CA LEU A 422 -19.69 39.27 -9.79
C LEU A 422 -19.63 39.53 -11.30
N TYR A 423 -20.63 40.17 -11.92
CA TYR A 423 -20.73 40.36 -13.38
C TYR A 423 -20.34 39.09 -14.17
N LEU A 424 -20.86 37.94 -13.74
CA LEU A 424 -20.68 36.67 -14.44
C LEU A 424 -21.83 36.54 -15.46
N PRO A 425 -21.55 36.44 -16.76
CA PRO A 425 -22.58 36.41 -17.80
C PRO A 425 -23.23 35.03 -17.95
N PHE A 426 -23.62 34.39 -16.83
CA PHE A 426 -24.18 33.04 -16.84
C PHE A 426 -25.70 33.11 -17.05
N ASP A 427 -26.21 32.28 -17.95
CA ASP A 427 -27.65 32.05 -18.09
C ASP A 427 -28.10 31.03 -17.03
N VAL A 428 -28.63 31.54 -15.91
CA VAL A 428 -29.06 30.72 -14.77
C VAL A 428 -30.58 30.59 -14.74
N VAL A 429 -31.04 29.35 -14.56
CA VAL A 429 -32.46 28.97 -14.47
C VAL A 429 -32.74 28.29 -13.12
N GLU A 430 -33.98 28.37 -12.65
CA GLU A 430 -34.43 27.66 -11.46
C GLU A 430 -34.82 26.22 -11.82
N ASP A 431 -34.31 25.23 -11.07
CA ASP A 431 -34.67 23.83 -11.26
C ASP A 431 -35.85 23.39 -10.39
N SER A 432 -36.30 22.15 -10.54
CA SER A 432 -37.44 21.60 -9.79
C SER A 432 -37.22 21.52 -8.27
N ARG A 433 -35.98 21.71 -7.80
CA ARG A 433 -35.61 21.71 -6.38
C ARG A 433 -35.64 23.11 -5.77
N GLY A 434 -35.83 24.16 -6.58
CA GLY A 434 -35.59 25.56 -6.20
C GLY A 434 -34.09 25.89 -6.13
N SER A 435 -33.24 25.01 -6.67
CA SER A 435 -31.80 25.24 -6.85
C SER A 435 -31.56 25.87 -8.21
N VAL A 436 -30.29 26.13 -8.53
CA VAL A 436 -29.87 26.70 -9.82
C VAL A 436 -29.52 25.60 -10.81
N GLY A 437 -29.88 25.80 -12.08
CA GLY A 437 -29.27 25.17 -13.25
C GLY A 437 -28.58 26.24 -14.10
N ILE A 438 -27.48 25.91 -14.76
CA ILE A 438 -26.76 26.82 -15.65
C ILE A 438 -26.96 26.32 -17.08
N LYS A 439 -27.52 27.18 -17.92
CA LYS A 439 -27.74 26.90 -19.33
C LYS A 439 -26.50 27.31 -20.14
N THR A 440 -26.03 26.37 -20.94
CA THR A 440 -24.91 26.56 -21.86
C THR A 440 -25.40 27.03 -23.24
N ASP A 441 -24.48 27.45 -24.10
CA ASP A 441 -24.79 28.02 -25.42
C ASP A 441 -25.47 27.02 -26.37
N ASP A 442 -25.21 25.72 -26.21
CA ASP A 442 -25.90 24.65 -26.93
C ASP A 442 -27.32 24.35 -26.41
N GLY A 443 -27.76 25.07 -25.36
CA GLY A 443 -29.07 24.93 -24.74
C GLY A 443 -29.14 23.91 -23.61
N THR A 444 -28.07 23.16 -23.36
CA THR A 444 -28.01 22.16 -22.28
C THR A 444 -27.96 22.84 -20.92
N VAL A 445 -28.77 22.35 -19.99
CA VAL A 445 -28.79 22.82 -18.60
C VAL A 445 -28.03 21.82 -17.74
N TYR A 446 -26.98 22.31 -17.07
CA TYR A 446 -26.17 21.55 -16.13
C TYR A 446 -26.43 22.03 -14.71
N SER A 447 -26.46 21.10 -13.75
CA SER A 447 -26.50 21.47 -12.33
C SER A 447 -25.10 21.87 -11.81
N PRO A 448 -25.00 22.63 -10.71
CA PRO A 448 -23.72 22.90 -10.04
C PRO A 448 -22.95 21.63 -9.67
N GLU A 449 -23.66 20.57 -9.28
CA GLU A 449 -23.07 19.26 -8.96
C GLU A 449 -22.40 18.63 -10.19
N GLU A 450 -22.97 18.79 -11.39
CA GLU A 450 -22.34 18.32 -12.63
C GLU A 450 -21.06 19.08 -12.94
N PHE A 451 -21.04 20.42 -12.82
CA PHE A 451 -19.82 21.20 -13.02
C PHE A 451 -18.73 20.84 -12.01
N VAL A 452 -19.09 20.67 -10.74
CA VAL A 452 -18.13 20.24 -9.71
C VAL A 452 -17.66 18.81 -9.97
N ALA A 453 -18.52 17.92 -10.46
CA ALA A 453 -18.09 16.58 -10.89
C ALA A 453 -17.01 16.65 -11.98
N MET A 454 -17.16 17.54 -12.98
CA MET A 454 -16.13 17.74 -14.01
C MET A 454 -14.80 18.21 -13.40
N ILE A 455 -14.83 19.15 -12.44
CA ILE A 455 -13.64 19.64 -11.74
C ILE A 455 -12.99 18.53 -10.90
N LEU A 456 -13.79 17.73 -10.19
CA LEU A 456 -13.29 16.60 -9.40
C LEU A 456 -12.66 15.53 -10.29
N SER A 457 -13.30 15.16 -11.41
CA SER A 457 -12.72 14.23 -12.40
C SER A 457 -11.38 14.72 -12.93
N TYR A 458 -11.26 16.03 -13.23
CA TYR A 458 -9.98 16.64 -13.59
C TYR A 458 -8.95 16.51 -12.46
N GLY A 459 -9.32 16.80 -11.21
CA GLY A 459 -8.44 16.63 -10.05
C GLY A 459 -7.94 15.19 -9.86
N MET A 460 -8.78 14.19 -10.11
CA MET A 460 -8.36 12.79 -10.10
C MET A 460 -7.40 12.47 -11.24
N SER A 461 -7.63 13.02 -12.44
CA SER A 461 -6.70 12.82 -13.57
C SER A 461 -5.29 13.35 -13.26
N LEU A 462 -5.17 14.45 -12.51
CA LEU A 462 -3.87 14.96 -12.03
C LEU A 462 -3.20 13.97 -11.06
N SER A 463 -3.99 13.36 -10.16
CA SER A 463 -3.50 12.32 -9.25
C SER A 463 -2.97 11.09 -10.00
N GLU A 464 -3.70 10.64 -11.02
CA GLU A 464 -3.33 9.50 -11.85
C GLU A 464 -2.09 9.81 -12.71
N LEU A 465 -1.99 11.03 -13.24
CA LEU A 465 -0.82 11.48 -14.00
C LEU A 465 0.45 11.47 -13.14
N GLN A 466 0.35 11.90 -11.88
CA GLN A 466 1.46 11.95 -10.92
C GLN A 466 1.87 10.55 -10.45
N THR A 467 0.90 9.68 -10.13
CA THR A 467 1.17 8.36 -9.54
C THR A 467 1.41 7.27 -10.59
N LYS A 468 0.94 7.46 -11.83
CA LYS A 468 0.82 6.43 -12.87
C LYS A 468 -0.04 5.23 -12.44
N LEU A 469 -0.92 5.44 -11.46
CA LEU A 469 -1.87 4.47 -10.92
C LEU A 469 -3.28 5.03 -11.04
N LYS A 470 -4.28 4.13 -11.06
CA LYS A 470 -5.68 4.53 -10.97
C LYS A 470 -5.99 4.93 -9.54
N VAL A 471 -6.58 6.11 -9.35
CA VAL A 471 -6.89 6.63 -8.01
C VAL A 471 -8.40 6.82 -7.90
N LYS A 472 -9.03 6.20 -6.89
CA LYS A 472 -10.47 6.32 -6.65
C LYS A 472 -10.82 6.87 -5.28
N ASP A 473 -9.97 6.63 -4.28
CA ASP A 473 -10.23 7.04 -2.91
C ASP A 473 -9.69 8.45 -2.69
N VAL A 474 -10.55 9.33 -2.17
CA VAL A 474 -10.24 10.75 -1.97
C VAL A 474 -10.77 11.27 -0.64
N VAL A 475 -10.04 12.21 -0.03
CA VAL A 475 -10.57 13.13 0.99
C VAL A 475 -10.72 14.52 0.37
N ILE A 476 -11.87 15.14 0.50
CA ILE A 476 -12.14 16.48 -0.08
C ILE A 476 -12.25 17.49 1.07
N SER A 477 -11.51 18.60 0.98
CA SER A 477 -11.66 19.71 1.93
C SER A 477 -12.98 20.45 1.68
N VAL A 478 -13.60 20.93 2.76
CA VAL A 478 -14.78 21.79 2.70
C VAL A 478 -14.62 22.96 3.67
N PRO A 479 -15.16 24.14 3.35
CA PRO A 479 -15.09 25.26 4.27
C PRO A 479 -15.94 25.00 5.52
N PRO A 480 -15.60 25.61 6.67
CA PRO A 480 -16.21 25.30 7.96
C PRO A 480 -17.72 25.56 8.00
N PHE A 481 -18.22 26.47 7.17
CA PHE A 481 -19.63 26.86 7.09
C PHE A 481 -20.47 25.97 6.15
N PHE A 482 -19.90 24.98 5.45
CA PHE A 482 -20.71 24.06 4.66
C PHE A 482 -21.68 23.29 5.56
N GLY A 483 -22.98 23.43 5.26
CA GLY A 483 -24.06 22.77 5.94
C GLY A 483 -24.41 21.41 5.32
N GLN A 484 -25.60 20.92 5.64
CA GLN A 484 -26.09 19.62 5.18
C GLN A 484 -26.31 19.57 3.67
N ALA A 485 -26.85 20.64 3.06
CA ALA A 485 -27.16 20.70 1.64
C ALA A 485 -25.87 20.67 0.78
N GLU A 486 -24.89 21.50 1.14
CA GLU A 486 -23.64 21.63 0.40
C GLU A 486 -22.80 20.35 0.50
N ARG A 487 -22.73 19.74 1.70
CA ARG A 487 -22.01 18.48 1.91
C ARG A 487 -22.64 17.34 1.12
N ARG A 488 -23.97 17.24 1.09
CA ARG A 488 -24.68 16.22 0.29
C ARG A 488 -24.50 16.45 -1.22
N GLY A 489 -24.64 17.70 -1.68
CA GLY A 489 -24.43 18.05 -3.09
C GLY A 489 -23.00 17.77 -3.56
N LEU A 490 -21.99 18.02 -2.71
CA LEU A 490 -20.60 17.67 -3.02
C LEU A 490 -20.37 16.15 -3.09
N LEU A 491 -21.00 15.36 -2.21
CA LEU A 491 -20.97 13.90 -2.33
C LEU A 491 -21.67 13.40 -3.60
N GLN A 492 -22.76 14.04 -4.01
CA GLN A 492 -23.43 13.74 -5.27
C GLN A 492 -22.56 14.09 -6.49
N ALA A 493 -21.84 15.21 -6.46
CA ALA A 493 -20.84 15.56 -7.46
C ALA A 493 -19.71 14.52 -7.53
N ALA A 494 -19.23 14.03 -6.38
CA ALA A 494 -18.22 12.96 -6.34
C ALA A 494 -18.75 11.62 -6.88
N GLN A 495 -20.03 11.30 -6.63
CA GLN A 495 -20.71 10.14 -7.21
C GLN A 495 -20.79 10.24 -8.74
N LEU A 496 -21.12 11.42 -9.26
CA LEU A 496 -21.13 11.71 -10.71
C LEU A 496 -19.73 11.58 -11.32
N ALA A 497 -18.69 11.98 -10.59
CA ALA A 497 -17.28 11.82 -10.99
C ALA A 497 -16.74 10.39 -10.82
N ASN A 498 -17.54 9.44 -10.31
CA ASN A 498 -17.15 8.05 -10.03
C ASN A 498 -15.97 7.91 -9.04
N ILE A 499 -15.96 8.76 -8.01
CA ILE A 499 -14.90 8.84 -6.98
C ILE A 499 -15.47 8.38 -5.63
N ASN A 500 -14.69 7.64 -4.85
CA ASN A 500 -15.03 7.24 -3.49
C ASN A 500 -14.51 8.25 -2.46
N VAL A 501 -15.43 9.00 -1.83
CA VAL A 501 -15.07 9.99 -0.82
C VAL A 501 -14.94 9.32 0.55
N LEU A 502 -13.70 9.16 1.03
CA LEU A 502 -13.40 8.59 2.36
C LEU A 502 -13.91 9.48 3.49
N ALA A 503 -13.79 10.79 3.32
CA ALA A 503 -14.32 11.81 4.23
C ALA A 503 -14.38 13.18 3.55
N LEU A 504 -15.34 14.02 3.98
CA LEU A 504 -15.24 15.47 3.83
C LEU A 504 -14.57 16.03 5.08
N ILE A 505 -13.40 16.66 4.91
CA ILE A 505 -12.63 17.25 6.02
C ILE A 505 -12.81 18.76 6.01
N ASN A 506 -12.98 19.40 7.16
CA ASN A 506 -12.98 20.86 7.18
C ASN A 506 -11.57 21.40 6.86
N GLU A 507 -11.48 22.49 6.11
CA GLU A 507 -10.22 23.14 5.70
C GLU A 507 -9.26 23.37 6.89
N HIS A 508 -9.77 23.92 8.00
CA HIS A 508 -8.98 24.15 9.22
C HIS A 508 -8.43 22.87 9.86
N SER A 509 -9.14 21.76 9.74
CA SER A 509 -8.68 20.46 10.27
C SER A 509 -7.59 19.87 9.39
N GLY A 510 -7.65 20.08 8.07
CA GLY A 510 -6.53 19.78 7.16
C GLY A 510 -5.29 20.56 7.55
N ALA A 511 -5.40 21.87 7.75
CA ALA A 511 -4.27 22.68 8.19
C ALA A 511 -3.71 22.28 9.58
N ALA A 512 -4.60 21.98 10.54
CA ALA A 512 -4.20 21.53 11.86
C ALA A 512 -3.46 20.18 11.84
N LEU A 513 -3.89 19.25 10.96
CA LEU A 513 -3.18 18.00 10.72
C LEU A 513 -1.75 18.25 10.22
N GLN A 514 -1.60 19.13 9.22
CA GLN A 514 -0.29 19.48 8.68
C GLN A 514 0.59 20.19 9.71
N TYR A 515 0.02 21.04 10.56
CA TYR A 515 0.76 21.73 11.63
C TYR A 515 1.28 20.77 12.69
N GLY A 516 0.46 19.79 13.09
CA GLY A 516 0.75 18.92 14.22
C GLY A 516 1.59 17.70 13.90
N ILE A 517 1.72 17.28 12.64
CA ILE A 517 2.30 15.97 12.29
C ILE A 517 3.80 15.85 12.63
N ASP A 518 4.54 16.95 12.56
CA ASP A 518 5.98 17.00 12.85
C ASP A 518 6.30 17.64 14.22
N LYS A 519 5.29 17.89 15.05
CA LYS A 519 5.44 18.53 16.37
C LYS A 519 5.17 17.54 17.50
N ASP A 520 5.86 17.71 18.63
CA ASP A 520 5.62 16.93 19.86
C ASP A 520 4.87 17.77 20.90
N PHE A 521 3.76 17.24 21.40
CA PHE A 521 2.91 17.87 22.41
C PHE A 521 2.87 17.09 23.73
N SER A 522 3.77 16.11 23.91
CA SER A 522 3.90 15.30 25.13
C SER A 522 4.19 16.12 26.38
N ASN A 523 5.04 17.15 26.25
CA ASN A 523 5.49 17.97 27.35
C ASN A 523 4.70 19.28 27.53
N GLN A 524 4.00 19.75 26.49
CA GLN A 524 3.28 21.02 26.52
C GLN A 524 2.11 21.05 25.55
N SER A 525 0.92 21.34 26.09
CA SER A 525 -0.28 21.61 25.32
C SER A 525 -0.30 23.05 24.81
N ARG A 526 -0.91 23.31 23.66
CA ARG A 526 -0.90 24.63 23.02
C ARG A 526 -2.24 24.97 22.39
N HIS A 527 -2.68 26.21 22.57
CA HIS A 527 -3.80 26.80 21.84
C HIS A 527 -3.28 27.53 20.61
N VAL A 528 -3.64 27.08 19.41
CA VAL A 528 -3.23 27.68 18.14
C VAL A 528 -4.47 28.16 17.42
N VAL A 529 -4.45 29.38 16.91
CA VAL A 529 -5.48 29.89 16.00
C VAL A 529 -5.00 29.71 14.57
N PHE A 530 -5.83 29.13 13.73
CA PHE A 530 -5.65 29.15 12.28
C PHE A 530 -6.55 30.24 11.71
N TYR A 531 -5.96 31.25 11.08
CA TYR A 531 -6.66 32.35 10.42
C TYR A 531 -6.51 32.18 8.91
N ASP A 532 -7.61 31.90 8.22
CA ASP A 532 -7.63 31.75 6.77
C ASP A 532 -8.34 32.94 6.10
N MET A 533 -7.73 33.46 5.04
CA MET A 533 -8.42 34.33 4.08
C MET A 533 -8.20 33.84 2.65
N GLY A 534 -9.14 33.04 2.16
CA GLY A 534 -9.25 32.56 0.79
C GLY A 534 -9.76 33.62 -0.20
N SER A 535 -10.23 33.17 -1.37
CA SER A 535 -10.79 34.07 -2.39
C SER A 535 -12.14 34.67 -1.95
N SER A 536 -13.11 33.84 -1.57
CA SER A 536 -14.46 34.32 -1.25
C SER A 536 -14.75 34.49 0.24
N THR A 537 -13.96 33.84 1.11
CA THR A 537 -14.32 33.71 2.53
C THR A 537 -13.12 33.85 3.47
N THR A 538 -13.41 34.22 4.72
CA THR A 538 -12.45 34.35 5.82
C THR A 538 -12.95 33.58 7.02
N TYR A 539 -12.09 32.83 7.71
CA TYR A 539 -12.44 32.20 8.97
C TYR A 539 -11.27 32.20 9.96
N ALA A 540 -11.60 32.05 11.24
CA ALA A 540 -10.64 31.77 12.29
C ALA A 540 -11.09 30.53 13.05
N THR A 541 -10.13 29.66 13.38
CA THR A 541 -10.39 28.42 14.13
C THR A 541 -9.42 28.31 15.29
N LEU A 542 -9.94 28.12 16.49
CA LEU A 542 -9.14 27.82 17.68
C LEU A 542 -8.96 26.30 17.82
N VAL A 543 -7.71 25.85 17.84
CA VAL A 543 -7.32 24.44 17.97
C VAL A 543 -6.46 24.24 19.20
N TYR A 544 -6.76 23.19 19.97
CA TYR A 544 -5.99 22.77 21.13
C TYR A 544 -5.18 21.52 20.80
N PHE A 545 -3.86 21.65 20.76
CA PHE A 545 -2.92 20.54 20.57
C PHE A 545 -2.48 19.98 21.93
N SER A 546 -2.44 18.66 22.05
CA SER A 546 -2.03 17.93 23.25
C SER A 546 -1.51 16.54 22.88
N ALA A 547 -1.00 15.78 23.84
CA ALA A 547 -0.76 14.35 23.67
C ALA A 547 -1.54 13.52 24.70
N TYR A 548 -1.80 12.25 24.38
CA TYR A 548 -2.35 11.28 25.31
C TYR A 548 -1.51 10.01 25.27
N ASN A 549 -1.45 9.30 26.40
CA ASN A 549 -0.72 8.05 26.50
C ASN A 549 -1.66 6.87 26.18
N THR A 550 -1.24 5.99 25.28
CA THR A 550 -1.95 4.75 24.94
C THR A 550 -1.00 3.55 25.03
N LYS A 551 -1.55 2.34 25.16
CA LYS A 551 -0.76 1.11 25.13
C LYS A 551 -0.72 0.54 23.71
N GLU A 552 0.44 0.54 23.10
CA GLU A 552 0.70 -0.21 21.85
C GLU A 552 1.69 -1.34 22.15
N PHE A 553 1.30 -2.58 21.86
CA PHE A 553 2.10 -3.78 22.12
C PHE A 553 2.63 -3.87 23.58
N GLY A 554 1.80 -3.44 24.54
CA GLY A 554 2.15 -3.44 25.97
C GLY A 554 3.06 -2.30 26.43
N LYS A 555 3.58 -1.47 25.52
CA LYS A 555 4.36 -0.26 25.84
C LYS A 555 3.46 0.98 25.87
N THR A 556 3.71 1.88 26.82
CA THR A 556 3.05 3.18 26.86
C THR A 556 3.68 4.07 25.80
N VAL A 557 2.90 4.46 24.80
CA VAL A 557 3.29 5.36 23.72
C VAL A 557 2.50 6.66 23.87
N SER A 558 3.17 7.79 23.80
CA SER A 558 2.52 9.10 23.74
C SER A 558 2.11 9.38 22.30
N VAL A 559 0.83 9.66 22.09
CA VAL A 559 0.25 9.94 20.78
C VAL A 559 -0.26 11.38 20.78
N ASN A 560 0.24 12.16 19.83
CA ASN A 560 -0.22 13.52 19.64
C ASN A 560 -1.67 13.54 19.16
N GLN A 561 -2.41 14.57 19.56
CA GLN A 561 -3.75 14.83 19.08
C GLN A 561 -4.04 16.34 19.04
N PHE A 562 -5.08 16.73 18.30
CA PHE A 562 -5.68 18.04 18.44
C PHE A 562 -7.19 17.97 18.58
N GLN A 563 -7.76 19.00 19.19
CA GLN A 563 -9.19 19.24 19.25
C GLN A 563 -9.52 20.62 18.72
N VAL A 564 -10.43 20.70 17.76
CA VAL A 564 -11.04 21.96 17.36
C VAL A 564 -11.98 22.43 18.47
N LYS A 565 -11.70 23.62 19.03
CA LYS A 565 -12.42 24.19 20.17
C LYS A 565 -13.53 25.12 19.74
N ASP A 566 -13.25 25.97 18.75
CA ASP A 566 -14.24 26.86 18.15
C ASP A 566 -13.83 27.25 16.73
N VAL A 567 -14.81 27.65 15.91
CA VAL A 567 -14.60 28.18 14.56
C VAL A 567 -15.64 29.26 14.24
N SER A 568 -15.18 30.41 13.74
CA SER A 568 -16.04 31.49 13.25
C SER A 568 -15.61 31.92 11.86
N TRP A 569 -16.51 32.48 11.07
CA TRP A 569 -16.30 32.82 9.68
C TRP A 569 -17.05 34.09 9.26
N ASN A 570 -16.58 34.69 8.17
CA ASN A 570 -17.29 35.69 7.38
C ASN A 570 -17.28 35.22 5.91
N THR A 571 -18.48 34.93 5.39
CA THR A 571 -18.66 34.38 4.03
C THR A 571 -18.70 35.44 2.94
N ASP A 572 -18.78 36.72 3.33
CA ASP A 572 -18.80 37.87 2.43
C ASP A 572 -17.49 38.66 2.48
N LEU A 573 -16.40 38.00 2.90
CA LEU A 573 -15.09 38.60 3.04
C LEU A 573 -14.00 37.67 2.51
N GLY A 574 -13.33 38.07 1.44
CA GLY A 574 -12.09 37.45 0.96
C GLY A 574 -11.38 38.31 -0.09
N GLY A 575 -10.40 37.73 -0.77
CA GLY A 575 -9.68 38.40 -1.85
C GLY A 575 -10.57 38.94 -2.96
N ARG A 576 -11.64 38.23 -3.30
CA ARG A 576 -12.62 38.61 -4.31
C ARG A 576 -13.30 39.93 -3.96
N ASN A 577 -13.66 40.15 -2.70
CA ASN A 577 -14.28 41.40 -2.28
C ASN A 577 -13.30 42.57 -2.44
N MET A 578 -12.02 42.38 -2.12
CA MET A 578 -10.96 43.37 -2.35
C MET A 578 -10.75 43.63 -3.85
N GLU A 579 -10.72 42.58 -4.65
CA GLU A 579 -10.63 42.68 -6.11
C GLU A 579 -11.81 43.45 -6.69
N MET A 580 -13.03 43.21 -6.21
CA MET A 580 -14.21 43.94 -6.68
C MET A 580 -14.14 45.43 -6.34
N ARG A 581 -13.53 45.86 -5.22
CA ARG A 581 -13.30 47.30 -4.96
C ARG A 581 -12.42 47.95 -6.02
N LEU A 582 -11.37 47.24 -6.43
CA LEU A 582 -10.49 47.68 -7.51
C LEU A 582 -11.19 47.64 -8.87
N VAL A 583 -11.98 46.60 -9.15
CA VAL A 583 -12.76 46.49 -10.39
C VAL A 583 -13.73 47.66 -10.53
N GLU A 584 -14.50 47.97 -9.49
CA GLU A 584 -15.43 49.11 -9.50
C GLU A 584 -14.69 50.43 -9.69
N TYR A 585 -13.60 50.65 -8.95
CA TYR A 585 -12.77 51.84 -9.07
C TYR A 585 -12.25 52.06 -10.50
N PHE A 586 -11.66 51.03 -11.12
CA PHE A 586 -11.12 51.13 -12.47
C PHE A 586 -12.20 51.13 -13.56
N ALA A 587 -13.36 50.49 -13.31
CA ALA A 587 -14.50 50.60 -14.21
C ALA A 587 -15.02 52.03 -14.24
N ASP A 588 -15.10 52.72 -13.10
CA ASP A 588 -15.48 54.13 -13.04
C ASP A 588 -14.46 55.04 -13.73
N GLU A 589 -13.16 54.83 -13.52
CA GLU A 589 -12.12 55.58 -14.23
C GLU A 589 -12.25 55.42 -15.75
N PHE A 590 -12.41 54.18 -16.24
CA PHE A 590 -12.57 53.92 -17.67
C PHE A 590 -13.87 54.52 -18.23
N ASN A 591 -14.98 54.39 -17.50
CA ASN A 591 -16.27 54.97 -17.91
C ASN A 591 -16.18 56.49 -18.02
N ASN A 592 -15.51 57.15 -17.07
CA ASN A 592 -15.25 58.59 -17.11
C ASN A 592 -14.34 58.98 -18.29
N GLN A 593 -13.33 58.15 -18.61
CA GLN A 593 -12.45 58.36 -19.76
C GLN A 593 -13.21 58.24 -21.09
N VAL A 594 -14.16 57.30 -21.20
CA VAL A 594 -14.96 57.11 -22.41
C VAL A 594 -16.03 58.19 -22.57
N GLY A 595 -16.70 58.58 -21.47
CA GLY A 595 -17.77 59.57 -21.45
C GLY A 595 -19.10 59.08 -22.06
N GLY A 596 -20.07 60.00 -22.22
CA GLY A 596 -21.30 59.73 -22.96
C GLY A 596 -22.30 58.76 -22.31
N GLY A 597 -22.23 58.53 -20.99
CA GLY A 597 -23.09 57.58 -20.29
C GLY A 597 -22.72 56.10 -20.54
N PHE A 598 -21.54 55.86 -21.09
CA PHE A 598 -20.99 54.52 -21.28
C PHE A 598 -20.73 53.82 -19.93
N ASP A 599 -20.95 52.50 -19.90
CA ASP A 599 -20.66 51.68 -18.74
C ASP A 599 -20.09 50.31 -19.14
N VAL A 600 -18.80 50.09 -18.90
CA VAL A 600 -18.08 48.85 -19.21
C VAL A 600 -18.68 47.64 -18.51
N ARG A 601 -19.37 47.84 -17.39
CA ARG A 601 -20.04 46.78 -16.61
C ARG A 601 -21.11 46.03 -17.40
N LYS A 602 -21.67 46.68 -18.43
CA LYS A 602 -22.65 46.08 -19.36
C LYS A 602 -22.02 45.16 -20.41
N PHE A 603 -20.68 45.12 -20.50
CA PHE A 603 -19.95 44.39 -21.52
C PHE A 603 -19.11 43.28 -20.89
N PRO A 604 -19.56 42.01 -20.95
CA PRO A 604 -18.90 40.89 -20.27
C PRO A 604 -17.44 40.70 -20.64
N LYS A 605 -17.07 40.87 -21.92
CA LYS A 605 -15.68 40.76 -22.39
C LYS A 605 -14.78 41.84 -21.78
N GLY A 606 -15.26 43.09 -21.71
CA GLY A 606 -14.53 44.20 -21.07
C GLY A 606 -14.31 43.91 -19.60
N MET A 607 -15.36 43.50 -18.87
CA MET A 607 -15.25 43.14 -17.46
C MET A 607 -14.31 41.97 -17.20
N ALA A 608 -14.32 40.94 -18.05
CA ALA A 608 -13.43 39.79 -17.91
C ALA A 608 -11.94 40.18 -18.09
N LYS A 609 -11.62 41.02 -19.09
CA LYS A 609 -10.27 41.58 -19.28
C LYS A 609 -9.85 42.43 -18.08
N LEU A 610 -10.72 43.32 -17.61
CA LEU A 610 -10.44 44.19 -16.47
C LEU A 610 -10.17 43.39 -15.19
N LYS A 611 -11.05 42.45 -14.82
CA LYS A 611 -10.88 41.59 -13.64
C LYS A 611 -9.57 40.80 -13.67
N LYS A 612 -9.22 40.22 -14.82
CA LYS A 612 -7.95 39.49 -15.00
C LYS A 612 -6.75 40.37 -14.66
N GLN A 613 -6.76 41.62 -15.13
CA GLN A 613 -5.68 42.56 -14.85
C GLN A 613 -5.71 43.11 -13.41
N VAL A 614 -6.90 43.34 -12.85
CA VAL A 614 -7.06 43.78 -11.45
C VAL A 614 -6.51 42.76 -10.47
N LYS A 615 -6.75 41.46 -10.70
CA LYS A 615 -6.18 40.39 -9.88
C LYS A 615 -4.66 40.48 -9.81
N ARG A 616 -4.01 40.61 -10.96
CA ARG A 616 -2.55 40.81 -11.06
C ARG A 616 -2.10 42.10 -10.35
N THR A 617 -2.87 43.18 -10.50
CA THR A 617 -2.58 44.48 -9.87
C THR A 617 -2.60 44.36 -8.35
N LYS A 618 -3.61 43.69 -7.76
CA LYS A 618 -3.70 43.42 -6.32
C LYS A 618 -2.49 42.61 -5.80
N GLU A 619 -2.09 41.58 -6.54
CA GLU A 619 -0.92 40.76 -6.19
C GLU A 619 0.37 41.61 -6.18
N ILE A 620 0.56 42.49 -7.18
CA ILE A 620 1.70 43.42 -7.22
C ILE A 620 1.68 44.36 -6.01
N LEU A 621 0.52 44.88 -5.61
CA LEU A 621 0.37 45.78 -4.45
C LEU A 621 0.70 45.11 -3.11
N SER A 622 0.65 43.78 -3.03
CA SER A 622 1.06 43.06 -1.82
C SER A 622 2.58 43.13 -1.60
N ALA A 623 3.37 43.27 -2.66
CA ALA A 623 4.83 43.44 -2.60
C ALA A 623 5.28 44.91 -2.76
N ASN A 624 4.60 45.69 -3.61
CA ASN A 624 4.99 47.05 -3.99
C ASN A 624 4.01 48.10 -3.46
N THR A 625 4.46 49.35 -3.30
CA THR A 625 3.62 50.46 -2.83
C THR A 625 2.77 51.09 -3.95
N MET A 626 3.02 50.75 -5.20
CA MET A 626 2.28 51.21 -6.37
C MET A 626 2.27 50.11 -7.45
N ALA A 627 1.20 50.05 -8.23
CA ALA A 627 1.06 49.11 -9.34
C ALA A 627 0.43 49.81 -10.57
N PRO A 628 1.00 49.64 -11.77
CA PRO A 628 0.35 50.07 -13.00
C PRO A 628 -0.75 49.09 -13.41
N ILE A 629 -1.82 49.60 -14.03
CA ILE A 629 -2.83 48.81 -14.70
C ILE A 629 -2.86 49.20 -16.18
N SER A 630 -2.75 48.20 -17.06
CA SER A 630 -2.85 48.39 -18.50
C SER A 630 -3.66 47.25 -19.09
N VAL A 631 -4.72 47.59 -19.81
CA VAL A 631 -5.59 46.65 -20.52
C VAL A 631 -5.75 47.12 -21.96
N GLU A 632 -5.23 46.34 -22.89
CA GLU A 632 -5.32 46.64 -24.32
C GLU A 632 -6.71 46.33 -24.88
N SER A 633 -7.21 47.23 -25.72
CA SER A 633 -8.55 47.16 -26.31
C SER A 633 -9.62 46.72 -25.29
N LEU A 634 -9.73 47.44 -24.16
CA LEU A 634 -10.68 47.10 -23.10
C LEU A 634 -12.12 47.09 -23.65
N HIS A 635 -12.45 48.10 -24.47
CA HIS A 635 -13.69 48.17 -25.25
C HIS A 635 -13.48 49.02 -26.51
N ASP A 636 -14.07 48.61 -27.65
CA ASP A 636 -14.00 49.31 -28.95
C ASP A 636 -12.60 49.81 -29.33
N ASP A 637 -11.60 48.91 -29.22
CA ASP A 637 -10.18 49.20 -29.48
C ASP A 637 -9.57 50.36 -28.68
N ARG A 638 -10.22 50.75 -27.58
CA ARG A 638 -9.67 51.71 -26.63
C ARG A 638 -8.88 51.00 -25.55
N ASP A 639 -7.60 51.36 -25.44
CA ASP A 639 -6.75 50.95 -24.34
C ASP A 639 -7.15 51.66 -23.04
N PHE A 640 -7.07 50.94 -21.93
CA PHE A 640 -7.15 51.51 -20.59
C PHE A 640 -5.77 51.45 -19.92
N ARG A 641 -5.26 52.60 -19.48
CA ARG A 641 -4.00 52.71 -18.74
C ARG A 641 -4.20 53.62 -17.53
N SER A 642 -3.87 53.12 -16.35
CA SER A 642 -3.94 53.87 -15.08
C SER A 642 -2.88 53.31 -14.11
N SER A 643 -2.87 53.81 -12.88
CA SER A 643 -2.05 53.27 -11.79
C SER A 643 -2.75 53.46 -10.45
N ILE A 644 -2.35 52.67 -9.46
CA ILE A 644 -2.90 52.79 -8.11
C ILE A 644 -1.80 52.57 -7.07
N THR A 645 -1.89 53.30 -5.95
CA THR A 645 -1.03 53.10 -4.78
C THR A 645 -1.64 52.10 -3.82
N ARG A 646 -0.80 51.44 -3.03
CA ARG A 646 -1.23 50.54 -1.94
C ARG A 646 -2.12 51.28 -0.96
N GLU A 647 -1.77 52.52 -0.62
CA GLU A 647 -2.55 53.39 0.28
C GLU A 647 -3.98 53.59 -0.24
N LYS A 648 -4.15 53.87 -1.54
CA LYS A 648 -5.48 54.03 -2.12
C LYS A 648 -6.27 52.71 -2.14
N PHE A 649 -5.61 51.59 -2.44
CA PHE A 649 -6.23 50.27 -2.33
C PHE A 649 -6.69 49.98 -0.89
N GLU A 650 -5.87 50.30 0.10
CA GLU A 650 -6.22 50.14 1.52
C GLU A 650 -7.40 51.03 1.93
N GLU A 651 -7.48 52.25 1.41
CA GLU A 651 -8.62 53.16 1.61
C GLU A 651 -9.93 52.58 1.05
N LEU A 652 -9.90 52.07 -0.19
CA LEU A 652 -11.07 51.47 -0.87
C LEU A 652 -11.63 50.24 -0.15
N CYS A 653 -10.80 49.56 0.63
CA CYS A 653 -11.14 48.38 1.42
C CYS A 653 -11.33 48.69 2.92
N GLY A 654 -11.46 49.97 3.31
CA GLY A 654 -11.49 50.40 4.70
C GLY A 654 -12.49 49.65 5.59
N ASP A 655 -13.68 49.39 5.07
CA ASP A 655 -14.75 48.64 5.76
C ASP A 655 -14.46 47.13 5.88
N LEU A 656 -13.67 46.57 4.97
CA LEU A 656 -13.30 45.15 4.98
C LEU A 656 -12.28 44.84 6.09
N TRP A 657 -11.44 45.81 6.45
CA TRP A 657 -10.40 45.62 7.46
C TRP A 657 -10.97 45.38 8.86
N GLU A 658 -12.00 46.12 9.26
CA GLU A 658 -12.65 45.89 10.55
C GLU A 658 -13.41 44.56 10.58
N GLN A 659 -14.07 44.20 9.47
CA GLN A 659 -14.76 42.91 9.32
C GLN A 659 -13.79 41.72 9.36
N SER A 660 -12.55 41.90 8.92
CA SER A 660 -11.52 40.84 8.92
C SER A 660 -11.13 40.38 10.33
N LEU A 661 -11.33 41.21 11.34
CA LEU A 661 -11.06 40.86 12.73
C LEU A 661 -12.20 40.08 13.38
N THR A 662 -13.41 40.11 12.82
CA THR A 662 -14.61 39.52 13.44
C THR A 662 -14.44 38.02 13.72
N PRO A 663 -14.01 37.17 12.77
CA PRO A 663 -13.86 35.74 13.06
C PRO A 663 -12.89 35.47 14.21
N LEU A 664 -11.76 36.18 14.26
CA LEU A 664 -10.75 36.05 15.31
C LEU A 664 -11.28 36.52 16.68
N LYS A 665 -11.98 37.65 16.71
CA LYS A 665 -12.62 38.18 17.92
C LYS A 665 -13.64 37.19 18.48
N GLU A 666 -14.45 36.59 17.63
CA GLU A 666 -15.48 35.64 18.03
C GLU A 666 -14.91 34.35 18.61
N VAL A 667 -13.90 33.72 17.97
CA VAL A 667 -13.33 32.48 18.51
C VAL A 667 -12.66 32.69 19.87
N ILE A 668 -11.97 33.82 20.06
CA ILE A 668 -11.37 34.17 21.36
C ILE A 668 -12.47 34.38 22.39
N LYS A 669 -13.50 35.18 22.07
CA LYS A 669 -14.63 35.45 22.95
C LYS A 669 -15.37 34.18 23.37
N ASN A 670 -15.70 33.30 22.41
CA ASN A 670 -16.44 32.06 22.66
C ASN A 670 -15.64 31.06 23.47
N SER A 671 -14.31 31.05 23.32
CA SER A 671 -13.42 30.16 24.07
C SER A 671 -13.23 30.57 25.54
N GLY A 672 -13.48 31.84 25.86
CA GLY A 672 -13.17 32.42 27.17
C GLY A 672 -11.68 32.62 27.44
N LEU A 673 -10.82 32.41 26.44
CA LEU A 673 -9.37 32.64 26.54
C LEU A 673 -9.02 34.12 26.41
N LYS A 674 -7.90 34.52 27.01
CA LYS A 674 -7.25 35.79 26.72
C LYS A 674 -6.37 35.66 25.49
N ILE A 675 -6.06 36.78 24.84
CA ILE A 675 -5.14 36.82 23.70
C ILE A 675 -3.76 36.24 24.05
N ASP A 676 -3.30 36.47 25.29
CA ASP A 676 -2.02 35.95 25.80
C ASP A 676 -2.00 34.43 26.00
N ASP A 677 -3.17 33.78 26.12
CA ASP A 677 -3.29 32.32 26.24
C ASP A 677 -3.14 31.60 24.89
N VAL A 678 -3.26 32.35 23.77
CA VAL A 678 -3.06 31.82 22.43
C VAL A 678 -1.56 31.67 22.17
N TYR A 679 -1.08 30.47 21.92
CA TYR A 679 0.33 30.21 21.61
C TYR A 679 0.75 30.85 20.29
N ALA A 680 0.01 30.57 19.22
CA ALA A 680 0.34 31.02 17.85
C ALA A 680 -0.93 31.36 17.05
N VAL A 681 -0.79 32.25 16.08
CA VAL A 681 -1.81 32.57 15.07
C VAL A 681 -1.23 32.30 13.69
N GLU A 682 -1.50 31.12 13.17
CA GLU A 682 -1.02 30.64 11.86
C GLU A 682 -1.88 31.21 10.73
N LEU A 683 -1.25 31.91 9.80
CA LEU A 683 -1.91 32.47 8.62
C LEU A 683 -1.97 31.46 7.47
N ILE A 684 -3.18 31.26 6.92
CA ILE A 684 -3.43 30.38 5.76
C ILE A 684 -4.24 31.15 4.72
N GLY A 685 -4.23 30.69 3.48
CA GLY A 685 -5.04 31.28 2.41
C GLY A 685 -4.34 32.45 1.73
N GLY A 686 -4.57 32.56 0.43
CA GLY A 686 -3.76 33.41 -0.43
C GLY A 686 -3.78 34.91 -0.09
N ASN A 687 -4.88 35.39 0.50
CA ASN A 687 -5.08 36.82 0.76
C ASN A 687 -4.60 37.28 2.15
N THR A 688 -4.13 36.37 3.00
CA THR A 688 -3.40 36.75 4.23
C THR A 688 -2.07 37.46 3.94
N ARG A 689 -1.59 37.41 2.70
CA ARG A 689 -0.38 38.10 2.23
C ARG A 689 -0.56 39.63 2.10
N VAL A 690 -1.79 40.15 2.17
CA VAL A 690 -2.05 41.60 2.08
C VAL A 690 -1.47 42.31 3.32
N PRO A 691 -0.56 43.29 3.17
CA PRO A 691 0.12 43.93 4.31
C PRO A 691 -0.82 44.57 5.33
N LYS A 692 -1.87 45.26 4.86
CA LYS A 692 -2.84 45.94 5.75
C LYS A 692 -3.59 44.99 6.67
N LEU A 693 -3.95 43.81 6.16
CA LEU A 693 -4.60 42.77 6.93
C LEU A 693 -3.67 42.25 8.03
N GLN A 694 -2.40 41.97 7.70
CA GLN A 694 -1.41 41.55 8.70
C GLN A 694 -1.22 42.62 9.78
N ALA A 695 -1.12 43.90 9.39
CA ALA A 695 -1.02 45.01 10.34
C ALA A 695 -2.22 45.08 11.30
N LYS A 696 -3.44 44.88 10.79
CA LYS A 696 -4.66 44.85 11.61
C LYS A 696 -4.70 43.66 12.57
N LEU A 697 -4.26 42.49 12.13
CA LEU A 697 -4.14 41.31 12.99
C LEU A 697 -3.08 41.52 14.08
N GLN A 698 -1.90 42.06 13.74
CA GLN A 698 -0.82 42.41 14.67
C GLN A 698 -1.29 43.41 15.74
N GLU A 699 -1.94 44.49 15.31
CA GLU A 699 -2.51 45.52 16.19
C GLU A 699 -3.51 44.90 17.18
N TYR A 700 -4.45 44.08 16.70
CA TYR A 700 -5.45 43.44 17.54
C TYR A 700 -4.84 42.43 18.52
N LEU A 701 -3.85 41.65 18.08
CA LEU A 701 -3.18 40.63 18.89
C LEU A 701 -2.15 41.21 19.88
N GLY A 702 -1.75 42.48 19.71
CA GLY A 702 -0.67 43.08 20.47
C GLY A 702 0.70 42.41 20.19
N ARG A 703 0.90 41.91 18.97
CA ARG A 703 2.11 41.16 18.57
C ARG A 703 2.82 41.86 17.42
N ASN A 704 4.15 41.82 17.45
CA ASN A 704 4.97 42.37 16.36
C ASN A 704 5.01 41.44 15.14
N ASP A 705 4.93 40.13 15.35
CA ASP A 705 5.04 39.12 14.29
C ASP A 705 3.82 38.17 14.29
N LEU A 706 3.49 37.64 13.11
CA LEU A 706 2.45 36.63 12.91
C LEU A 706 3.10 35.31 12.48
N ASP A 707 2.52 34.19 12.90
CA ASP A 707 3.07 32.86 12.64
C ASP A 707 2.79 32.40 11.21
N LYS A 708 3.83 31.84 10.56
CA LYS A 708 3.83 31.42 9.14
C LYS A 708 4.60 30.11 8.97
N HIS A 709 4.36 29.14 9.84
CA HIS A 709 5.06 27.84 9.79
C HIS A 709 4.51 26.92 8.70
N LEU A 710 3.28 27.17 8.26
CA LEU A 710 2.60 26.44 7.21
C LEU A 710 2.72 27.15 5.85
N ASP A 711 2.78 26.36 4.79
CA ASP A 711 2.53 26.89 3.44
C ASP A 711 1.03 27.24 3.32
N ALA A 712 0.75 28.53 3.10
CA ALA A 712 -0.60 29.06 3.08
C ALA A 712 -1.48 28.52 1.93
N ASP A 713 -0.90 27.96 0.86
CA ASP A 713 -1.64 27.40 -0.28
C ASP A 713 -1.75 25.86 -0.21
N GLU A 714 -0.85 25.18 0.50
CA GLU A 714 -0.73 23.70 0.46
C GLU A 714 -1.08 22.99 1.77
N ALA A 715 -1.05 23.68 2.90
CA ALA A 715 -1.19 23.01 4.19
C ALA A 715 -2.52 22.24 4.35
N ILE A 716 -3.61 22.79 3.82
CA ILE A 716 -4.93 22.15 3.86
C ILE A 716 -4.92 20.83 3.10
N VAL A 717 -4.44 20.83 1.84
CA VAL A 717 -4.45 19.63 0.99
C VAL A 717 -3.46 18.58 1.48
N LEU A 718 -2.29 18.97 2.00
CA LEU A 718 -1.32 18.01 2.53
C LEU A 718 -1.81 17.34 3.82
N GLY A 719 -2.45 18.09 4.71
CA GLY A 719 -3.08 17.50 5.90
C GLY A 719 -4.31 16.66 5.55
N ALA A 720 -5.08 17.03 4.54
CA ALA A 720 -6.16 16.19 4.00
C ALA A 720 -5.62 14.87 3.41
N ALA A 721 -4.47 14.89 2.73
CA ALA A 721 -3.80 13.67 2.25
C ALA A 721 -3.35 12.77 3.41
N LEU A 722 -2.82 13.35 4.49
CA LEU A 722 -2.52 12.60 5.71
C LEU A 722 -3.78 11.95 6.30
N HIS A 723 -4.92 12.66 6.29
CA HIS A 723 -6.19 12.08 6.70
C HIS A 723 -6.64 10.93 5.78
N ALA A 724 -6.51 11.11 4.46
CA ALA A 724 -6.82 10.07 3.47
C ALA A 724 -5.98 8.81 3.71
N ALA A 725 -4.68 8.97 3.94
CA ALA A 725 -3.78 7.86 4.25
C ALA A 725 -4.20 7.10 5.52
N ASN A 726 -4.64 7.82 6.56
CA ASN A 726 -5.11 7.21 7.81
C ASN A 726 -6.44 6.48 7.68
N LEU A 727 -7.28 6.86 6.69
CA LEU A 727 -8.56 6.22 6.40
C LEU A 727 -8.44 5.06 5.40
N SER A 728 -7.36 5.01 4.63
CA SER A 728 -7.11 3.99 3.61
C SER A 728 -6.77 2.64 4.24
N ASP A 729 -7.48 1.58 3.83
CA ASP A 729 -7.13 0.21 4.24
C ASP A 729 -5.81 -0.28 3.59
N GLY A 730 -5.50 0.25 2.40
CA GLY A 730 -4.33 -0.15 1.61
C GLY A 730 -3.05 0.64 1.89
N ILE A 731 -3.08 1.68 2.71
CA ILE A 731 -1.92 2.55 3.00
C ILE A 731 -1.76 2.63 4.51
N LYS A 732 -0.56 2.38 5.01
CA LYS A 732 -0.24 2.51 6.44
C LYS A 732 0.95 3.44 6.60
N LEU A 733 0.70 4.63 7.15
CA LEU A 733 1.75 5.55 7.58
C LEU A 733 2.13 5.29 9.03
N ASN A 734 3.43 5.38 9.32
CA ASN A 734 3.98 5.22 10.67
C ASN A 734 3.76 6.45 11.57
N ARG A 735 3.22 7.54 11.02
CA ARG A 735 2.94 8.80 11.74
C ARG A 735 1.43 8.99 11.85
N LYS A 736 0.91 9.02 13.07
CA LYS A 736 -0.51 9.24 13.35
C LYS A 736 -0.68 10.44 14.28
N LEU A 737 -1.60 11.32 13.94
CA LEU A 737 -2.02 12.44 14.76
C LEU A 737 -3.53 12.28 15.01
N GLY A 738 -3.92 12.22 16.28
CA GLY A 738 -5.32 12.15 16.67
C GLY A 738 -6.06 13.43 16.26
N MET A 739 -7.20 13.28 15.59
CA MET A 739 -8.04 14.40 15.15
C MET A 739 -9.38 14.35 15.86
N ILE A 740 -9.72 15.41 16.60
CA ILE A 740 -11.02 15.60 17.24
C ILE A 740 -11.67 16.84 16.64
N GLU A 741 -12.55 16.63 15.67
CA GLU A 741 -13.35 17.69 15.04
C GLU A 741 -14.67 17.90 15.78
N GLY A 742 -15.23 19.10 15.72
CA GLY A 742 -16.56 19.45 16.23
C GLY A 742 -17.57 19.70 15.12
N SER A 743 -18.86 19.54 15.43
CA SER A 743 -19.91 19.97 14.51
C SER A 743 -19.97 21.49 14.41
N SER A 744 -19.84 22.06 13.21
CA SER A 744 -19.90 23.51 12.98
C SER A 744 -21.24 24.14 13.38
N TYR A 745 -22.31 23.34 13.41
CA TYR A 745 -23.68 23.76 13.68
C TYR A 745 -24.30 22.97 14.83
N GLY A 746 -25.25 23.58 15.53
CA GLY A 746 -26.19 22.85 16.39
C GLY A 746 -27.35 22.29 15.55
N PHE A 747 -27.89 21.15 15.96
CA PHE A 747 -29.01 20.49 15.30
C PHE A 747 -30.13 20.18 16.28
N THR A 748 -31.36 20.43 15.86
CA THR A 748 -32.58 20.13 16.61
C THR A 748 -33.45 19.13 15.86
N MET A 749 -34.25 18.39 16.62
CA MET A 749 -35.26 17.48 16.11
C MET A 749 -36.64 17.97 16.56
N GLU A 750 -37.63 17.80 15.70
CA GLU A 750 -39.04 18.09 15.99
C GLU A 750 -39.88 16.86 15.59
N LEU A 751 -40.76 16.43 16.48
CA LEU A 751 -41.65 15.27 16.26
C LEU A 751 -43.07 15.76 15.95
N HIS A 752 -43.67 15.20 14.90
CA HIS A 752 -45.04 15.52 14.47
C HIS A 752 -45.93 14.29 14.52
N GLY A 753 -47.22 14.46 14.81
CA GLY A 753 -48.19 13.36 14.92
C GLY A 753 -48.20 12.65 16.29
N ILE A 754 -47.48 13.19 17.28
CA ILE A 754 -47.46 12.71 18.67
C ILE A 754 -48.41 13.52 19.57
N GLU A 755 -48.85 12.96 20.70
CA GLU A 755 -49.71 13.65 21.67
C GLU A 755 -48.90 14.72 22.44
N GLY A 756 -49.30 15.99 22.33
CA GLY A 756 -48.63 17.16 22.92
C GLY A 756 -48.29 18.24 21.87
N ASP A 757 -47.86 19.42 22.32
CA ASP A 757 -47.35 20.45 21.41
C ASP A 757 -46.00 20.01 20.81
N SER A 758 -45.87 20.10 19.49
CA SER A 758 -44.61 19.83 18.79
C SER A 758 -43.58 20.87 19.21
N THR A 759 -42.49 20.44 19.86
CA THR A 759 -41.40 21.31 20.30
C THR A 759 -40.08 20.88 19.67
N LYS A 760 -39.24 21.87 19.33
CA LYS A 760 -37.88 21.62 18.84
C LYS A 760 -36.97 21.24 20.01
N GLU A 761 -36.42 20.03 19.96
CA GLU A 761 -35.48 19.51 20.95
C GLU A 761 -34.05 19.54 20.43
N LEU A 762 -33.09 19.97 21.26
CA LEU A 762 -31.67 19.92 20.91
C LEU A 762 -31.20 18.46 20.77
N LEU A 763 -30.73 18.12 19.56
CA LEU A 763 -30.20 16.80 19.25
C LEU A 763 -28.67 16.78 19.34
N VAL A 764 -28.02 17.78 18.73
CA VAL A 764 -26.57 17.96 18.74
C VAL A 764 -26.24 19.41 19.05
N GLN A 765 -25.40 19.64 20.05
CA GLN A 765 -24.87 20.96 20.33
C GLN A 765 -23.74 21.31 19.35
N ARG A 766 -23.63 22.59 18.98
CA ARG A 766 -22.46 23.09 18.25
C ARG A 766 -21.13 22.72 18.96
N MET A 767 -20.10 22.44 18.17
CA MET A 767 -18.78 21.94 18.59
C MET A 767 -18.78 20.58 19.31
N LYS A 768 -19.89 19.84 19.29
CA LYS A 768 -19.89 18.44 19.76
C LYS A 768 -18.98 17.59 18.88
N LYS A 769 -18.13 16.77 19.51
CA LYS A 769 -17.09 15.95 18.87
C LYS A 769 -17.65 14.97 17.85
N LEU A 770 -17.10 14.88 16.64
CA LEU A 770 -17.52 13.98 15.57
C LEU A 770 -16.60 12.74 15.45
N PRO A 771 -17.09 11.60 14.92
CA PRO A 771 -18.48 11.26 14.62
C PRO A 771 -19.30 10.92 15.88
N ILE A 772 -20.63 10.95 15.79
CA ILE A 772 -21.53 10.70 16.93
C ILE A 772 -22.66 9.75 16.53
N LYS A 773 -23.03 8.83 17.42
CA LYS A 773 -24.30 8.10 17.38
C LYS A 773 -25.19 8.57 18.52
N LEU A 774 -26.45 8.84 18.23
CA LEU A 774 -27.42 9.39 19.17
C LEU A 774 -28.67 8.51 19.16
N PHE A 775 -29.38 8.55 20.27
CA PHE A 775 -30.58 7.77 20.47
C PHE A 775 -31.65 8.61 21.16
N ARG A 776 -32.90 8.48 20.72
CA ARG A 776 -34.09 9.07 21.34
C ARG A 776 -35.18 8.00 21.43
N SER A 777 -35.89 7.95 22.55
CA SER A 777 -36.98 6.99 22.76
C SER A 777 -38.23 7.73 23.19
N ILE A 778 -39.35 7.45 22.55
CA ILE A 778 -40.64 8.07 22.81
C ILE A 778 -41.70 7.00 23.06
N ASN A 779 -42.60 7.25 24.02
CA ASN A 779 -43.76 6.40 24.24
C ASN A 779 -44.85 6.82 23.25
N HIS A 780 -45.05 6.03 22.21
CA HIS A 780 -46.04 6.34 21.17
C HIS A 780 -46.51 5.05 20.48
N ASN A 781 -47.71 5.07 19.90
CA ASN A 781 -48.37 3.90 19.33
C ASN A 781 -48.94 4.13 17.93
N LYS A 782 -48.72 5.29 17.32
CA LYS A 782 -49.11 5.61 15.94
C LYS A 782 -47.91 5.98 15.10
N ASP A 783 -48.07 5.93 13.79
CA ASP A 783 -47.04 6.41 12.87
C ASP A 783 -46.89 7.92 13.00
N PHE A 784 -45.67 8.43 12.82
CA PHE A 784 -45.31 9.82 13.12
C PHE A 784 -44.23 10.34 12.16
N GLU A 785 -43.96 11.64 12.21
CA GLU A 785 -42.93 12.28 11.37
C GLU A 785 -41.86 12.97 12.22
N VAL A 786 -40.65 13.07 11.67
CA VAL A 786 -39.48 13.66 12.32
C VAL A 786 -38.89 14.73 11.41
N SER A 787 -38.82 15.98 11.85
CA SER A 787 -38.10 17.05 11.16
C SER A 787 -36.75 17.31 11.82
N LEU A 788 -35.70 17.50 11.00
CA LEU A 788 -34.38 17.94 11.46
C LEU A 788 -34.12 19.37 11.01
N SER A 789 -33.64 20.20 11.93
CA SER A 789 -33.36 21.62 11.70
C SER A 789 -32.03 22.03 12.32
N TYR A 790 -31.44 23.11 11.81
CA TYR A 790 -30.39 23.83 12.51
C TYR A 790 -30.94 24.45 13.80
N GLU A 791 -30.10 24.59 14.82
CA GLU A 791 -30.46 25.20 16.10
C GLU A 791 -30.92 26.65 15.92
N SER A 792 -32.10 26.97 16.45
CA SER A 792 -32.71 28.30 16.33
C SER A 792 -31.88 29.37 17.06
N GLY A 793 -31.62 30.51 16.39
CA GLY A 793 -30.78 31.59 16.92
C GLY A 793 -29.28 31.42 16.67
N GLY A 794 -28.84 30.29 16.10
CA GLY A 794 -27.48 30.12 15.57
C GLY A 794 -27.31 30.64 14.14
N ALA A 795 -26.06 30.77 13.68
CA ALA A 795 -25.78 31.08 12.28
C ALA A 795 -26.27 29.95 11.36
N LEU A 796 -27.00 30.28 10.30
CA LEU A 796 -27.37 29.35 9.23
C LEU A 796 -26.26 29.30 8.17
N PRO A 797 -26.14 28.20 7.40
CA PRO A 797 -25.27 28.18 6.23
C PRO A 797 -25.65 29.31 5.24
N PRO A 798 -24.69 29.86 4.49
CA PRO A 798 -24.93 31.02 3.62
C PRO A 798 -26.07 30.77 2.62
N GLY A 799 -26.98 31.73 2.46
CA GLY A 799 -28.10 31.61 1.52
C GLY A 799 -29.20 30.64 1.93
N VAL A 800 -29.11 29.95 3.07
CA VAL A 800 -30.19 29.09 3.59
C VAL A 800 -31.24 29.95 4.30
N SER A 801 -32.50 29.86 3.84
CA SER A 801 -33.63 30.62 4.39
C SER A 801 -34.48 29.85 5.40
N SER A 802 -34.43 28.52 5.38
CA SER A 802 -35.13 27.62 6.29
C SER A 802 -34.14 26.91 7.21
N ASP A 803 -34.41 26.90 8.51
CA ASP A 803 -33.61 26.12 9.45
C ASP A 803 -33.83 24.61 9.29
N LYS A 804 -35.00 24.18 8.80
CA LYS A 804 -35.33 22.78 8.50
C LYS A 804 -34.63 22.31 7.23
N PHE A 805 -33.91 21.18 7.30
CA PHE A 805 -33.14 20.62 6.18
C PHE A 805 -33.44 19.15 5.85
N ALA A 806 -34.13 18.42 6.74
CA ALA A 806 -34.57 17.06 6.46
C ALA A 806 -35.89 16.77 7.17
N HIS A 807 -36.67 15.87 6.59
CA HIS A 807 -37.93 15.42 7.13
C HIS A 807 -38.08 13.93 6.88
N TYR A 808 -38.62 13.18 7.84
CA TYR A 808 -38.73 11.73 7.79
C TYR A 808 -40.13 11.29 8.17
N THR A 809 -40.68 10.32 7.45
CA THR A 809 -41.87 9.57 7.88
C THR A 809 -41.44 8.26 8.51
N VAL A 810 -41.94 7.97 9.71
CA VAL A 810 -41.68 6.72 10.45
C VAL A 810 -42.98 5.93 10.54
N SER A 811 -43.04 4.78 9.85
CA SER A 811 -44.24 3.97 9.72
C SER A 811 -44.09 2.53 10.21
N GLY A 812 -45.22 1.89 10.55
CA GLY A 812 -45.30 0.52 11.07
C GLY A 812 -45.32 0.42 12.60
N LEU A 813 -45.37 1.56 13.30
CA LEU A 813 -45.53 1.59 14.75
C LEU A 813 -46.98 1.28 15.13
N ALA A 814 -47.95 1.75 14.33
CA ALA A 814 -49.35 1.42 14.50
C ALA A 814 -49.59 -0.10 14.41
N ASP A 815 -49.08 -0.73 13.34
CA ASP A 815 -49.20 -2.18 13.11
C ASP A 815 -48.54 -2.99 14.23
N ALA A 816 -47.34 -2.58 14.67
CA ALA A 816 -46.66 -3.20 15.80
C ALA A 816 -47.48 -3.05 17.09
N SER A 817 -48.05 -1.87 17.31
CA SER A 817 -48.87 -1.62 18.50
C SER A 817 -50.13 -2.46 18.53
N GLU A 818 -50.84 -2.56 17.41
CA GLU A 818 -52.02 -3.41 17.29
C GLU A 818 -51.66 -4.90 17.52
N LYS A 819 -50.61 -5.39 16.85
CA LYS A 819 -50.16 -6.79 16.93
C LYS A 819 -49.80 -7.23 18.34
N TYR A 820 -49.21 -6.35 19.14
CA TYR A 820 -48.75 -6.67 20.49
C TYR A 820 -49.67 -6.16 21.60
N SER A 821 -50.71 -5.37 21.29
CA SER A 821 -51.69 -4.86 22.26
C SER A 821 -52.44 -5.95 23.04
N SER A 822 -52.64 -7.12 22.41
CA SER A 822 -53.30 -8.28 23.00
C SER A 822 -52.42 -9.13 23.93
N ARG A 823 -51.13 -8.80 24.04
CA ARG A 823 -50.18 -9.48 24.94
C ARG A 823 -50.11 -8.75 26.29
N ASN A 824 -49.67 -9.45 27.34
CA ASN A 824 -49.45 -8.87 28.66
C ASN A 824 -48.25 -7.91 28.66
N LEU A 825 -48.44 -6.71 28.11
CA LEU A 825 -47.43 -5.66 28.05
C LEU A 825 -47.01 -5.27 29.48
N SER A 826 -45.71 -5.26 29.72
CA SER A 826 -45.12 -4.88 31.01
C SER A 826 -44.73 -3.40 31.06
N ALA A 827 -44.75 -2.71 29.92
CA ALA A 827 -44.58 -1.27 29.75
C ALA A 827 -45.27 -0.80 28.45
N PRO A 828 -45.57 0.51 28.30
CA PRO A 828 -46.00 1.08 27.02
C PRO A 828 -44.97 0.82 25.92
N ILE A 829 -45.45 0.62 24.69
CA ILE A 829 -44.59 0.44 23.52
C ILE A 829 -43.83 1.74 23.27
N LYS A 830 -42.53 1.61 22.98
CA LYS A 830 -41.63 2.74 22.74
C LYS A 830 -41.13 2.72 21.31
N ALA A 831 -41.15 3.85 20.63
CA ALA A 831 -40.41 4.05 19.39
C ALA A 831 -39.02 4.58 19.70
N ASN A 832 -38.01 3.90 19.20
CA ASN A 832 -36.61 4.23 19.33
C ASN A 832 -36.08 4.77 18.01
N LEU A 833 -35.48 5.95 18.03
CA LEU A 833 -34.87 6.63 16.91
C LEU A 833 -33.35 6.66 17.08
N HIS A 834 -32.61 6.18 16.08
CA HIS A 834 -31.15 6.14 16.09
C HIS A 834 -30.63 7.11 15.03
N PHE A 835 -29.96 8.16 15.48
CA PHE A 835 -29.34 9.15 14.59
C PHE A 835 -27.83 8.95 14.54
N SER A 836 -27.22 9.32 13.42
CA SER A 836 -25.77 9.48 13.36
C SER A 836 -25.37 10.81 12.74
N LEU A 837 -24.29 11.37 13.27
CA LEU A 837 -23.56 12.47 12.67
C LEU A 837 -22.22 11.94 12.21
N SER A 838 -22.08 11.78 10.90
CA SER A 838 -20.91 11.14 10.29
C SER A 838 -19.65 11.99 10.44
N ARG A 839 -18.48 11.41 10.13
CA ARG A 839 -17.21 12.15 10.10
C ARG A 839 -17.19 13.26 9.07
N SER A 840 -17.98 13.13 8.01
CA SER A 840 -18.18 14.16 6.98
C SER A 840 -19.14 15.26 7.42
N GLY A 841 -19.66 15.20 8.66
CA GLY A 841 -20.59 16.18 9.23
C GLY A 841 -22.02 16.06 8.72
N ILE A 842 -22.45 14.89 8.25
CA ILE A 842 -23.83 14.66 7.76
C ILE A 842 -24.67 14.02 8.85
N LEU A 843 -25.81 14.63 9.17
CA LEU A 843 -26.78 14.12 10.14
C LEU A 843 -27.88 13.32 9.43
N SER A 844 -28.13 12.10 9.89
CA SER A 844 -29.20 11.23 9.38
C SER A 844 -29.93 10.49 10.50
N LEU A 845 -31.20 10.16 10.24
CA LEU A 845 -31.96 9.16 11.00
C LEU A 845 -31.73 7.79 10.36
N ASP A 846 -30.80 7.00 10.93
CA ASP A 846 -30.32 5.75 10.31
C ASP A 846 -31.29 4.58 10.51
N ARG A 847 -31.93 4.53 11.68
CA ARG A 847 -32.79 3.39 12.07
C ARG A 847 -33.87 3.83 13.05
N ALA A 848 -35.03 3.19 12.96
CA ALA A 848 -36.08 3.25 13.95
C ALA A 848 -36.58 1.84 14.31
N ASP A 849 -36.90 1.60 15.58
CA ASP A 849 -37.47 0.35 16.06
C ASP A 849 -38.51 0.54 17.16
N ALA A 850 -39.56 -0.27 17.17
CA ALA A 850 -40.52 -0.35 18.27
C ALA A 850 -40.04 -1.38 19.31
N THR A 851 -39.86 -0.95 20.55
CA THR A 851 -39.57 -1.82 21.69
C THR A 851 -40.87 -2.21 22.39
N VAL A 852 -41.11 -3.52 22.45
CA VAL A 852 -42.28 -4.13 23.08
C VAL A 852 -41.81 -5.02 24.23
N GLU A 853 -42.26 -4.74 25.45
CA GLU A 853 -41.91 -5.53 26.63
C GLU A 853 -43.11 -6.33 27.12
N ILE A 854 -43.01 -7.65 27.17
CA ILE A 854 -44.12 -8.56 27.51
C ILE A 854 -43.72 -9.38 28.74
N SER A 855 -44.63 -9.53 29.70
CA SER A 855 -44.50 -10.44 30.83
C SER A 855 -45.16 -11.78 30.52
N GLU A 856 -44.38 -12.84 30.42
CA GLU A 856 -44.88 -14.21 30.22
C GLU A 856 -44.50 -15.06 31.44
N TRP A 857 -45.42 -15.94 31.86
CA TRP A 857 -45.13 -16.93 32.90
C TRP A 857 -44.25 -18.03 32.31
N VAL A 858 -43.10 -18.28 32.92
CA VAL A 858 -42.16 -19.32 32.50
C VAL A 858 -41.95 -20.27 33.67
N ASP A 859 -42.03 -21.57 33.39
CA ASP A 859 -41.82 -22.63 34.36
C ASP A 859 -40.32 -22.76 34.66
N VAL A 860 -39.91 -22.52 35.92
CA VAL A 860 -38.52 -22.59 36.38
C VAL A 860 -38.37 -23.71 37.41
N PRO A 861 -37.34 -24.58 37.33
CA PRO A 861 -37.13 -25.66 38.31
C PRO A 861 -36.73 -25.11 39.69
N LYS A 862 -37.33 -25.61 40.78
CA LYS A 862 -36.91 -25.28 42.16
C LYS A 862 -35.54 -25.89 42.47
N LYS A 863 -34.54 -25.07 42.80
CA LYS A 863 -33.26 -25.53 43.39
C LYS A 863 -33.34 -25.37 44.92
N ASN A 864 -33.07 -26.46 45.65
CA ASN A 864 -32.98 -26.47 47.11
C ASN A 864 -31.76 -25.66 47.60
N LEU A 865 -31.95 -24.86 48.65
CA LEU A 865 -30.93 -24.09 49.36
C LEU A 865 -30.37 -24.88 50.55
N THR A 866 -29.05 -24.89 50.71
CA THR A 866 -28.36 -25.20 51.98
C THR A 866 -27.14 -24.28 52.19
N VAL A 867 -27.34 -23.24 53.02
CA VAL A 867 -26.59 -22.78 54.22
C VAL A 867 -25.06 -23.07 54.28
N GLU A 868 -24.20 -22.06 54.11
CA GLU A 868 -23.45 -21.18 55.08
C GLU A 868 -22.20 -21.77 55.76
N ASN A 869 -21.06 -21.04 55.67
CA ASN A 869 -20.45 -20.27 56.79
C ASN A 869 -19.06 -19.71 56.38
N SER A 870 -18.88 -18.38 56.36
CA SER A 870 -18.34 -17.51 57.44
C SER A 870 -16.81 -17.35 57.35
N THR A 871 -16.19 -16.17 57.45
CA THR A 871 -16.16 -15.36 58.69
C THR A 871 -15.57 -13.94 58.43
N THR A 872 -16.19 -12.92 59.05
CA THR A 872 -15.66 -11.68 59.72
C THR A 872 -14.68 -10.74 58.98
N VAL A 873 -14.85 -9.42 58.97
CA VAL A 873 -14.85 -8.46 60.11
C VAL A 873 -15.64 -7.17 59.77
N ILE A 874 -16.30 -6.62 60.79
CA ILE A 874 -17.16 -5.42 60.86
C ILE A 874 -16.41 -4.34 61.73
N PRO A 875 -17.00 -3.22 62.22
CA PRO A 875 -17.62 -2.00 61.67
C PRO A 875 -16.86 -0.69 62.09
N ASN A 876 -17.26 0.49 61.58
CA ASN A 876 -17.71 1.62 62.43
C ASN A 876 -18.22 2.86 61.65
N THR A 877 -19.54 2.86 61.47
CA THR A 877 -20.54 3.90 61.82
C THR A 877 -20.11 5.26 62.42
N SER A 878 -20.64 6.36 61.86
CA SER A 878 -21.70 7.22 62.48
C SER A 878 -22.22 8.32 61.52
N THR A 879 -23.42 8.16 60.92
CA THR A 879 -24.77 8.78 61.21
C THR A 879 -25.03 10.14 60.52
N ASN A 880 -26.14 10.49 59.82
CA ASN A 880 -27.52 9.99 59.58
C ASN A 880 -28.11 10.77 58.36
N ALA A 881 -29.10 10.38 57.53
CA ALA A 881 -29.91 9.17 57.32
C ALA A 881 -30.59 9.31 55.92
N GLY A 882 -30.77 8.20 55.18
CA GLY A 882 -31.52 8.16 53.90
C GLY A 882 -31.00 7.16 52.85
N SER A 883 -30.76 5.90 53.26
CA SER A 883 -30.38 4.66 52.52
C SER A 883 -30.83 4.50 51.04
N THR A 884 -30.07 3.97 50.06
CA THR A 884 -28.67 3.47 49.95
C THR A 884 -28.28 3.29 48.45
N SER A 885 -26.97 3.41 48.18
CA SER A 885 -26.10 3.29 46.97
C SER A 885 -26.14 1.96 46.18
N SER A 886 -25.91 1.82 44.85
CA SER A 886 -24.74 2.08 43.93
C SER A 886 -23.46 1.29 44.29
N ALA A 887 -22.56 0.78 43.43
CA ALA A 887 -22.38 0.51 41.98
C ALA A 887 -21.00 -0.21 41.80
N GLU A 888 -20.80 -0.99 40.72
CA GLU A 888 -19.53 -1.38 40.01
C GLU A 888 -18.37 -2.08 40.82
N ASP A 889 -17.47 -2.96 40.34
CA ASP A 889 -16.85 -3.18 39.02
C ASP A 889 -16.01 -4.51 38.94
N SER A 890 -15.80 -4.98 37.71
CA SER A 890 -14.62 -5.65 37.08
C SER A 890 -14.08 -7.08 37.38
N LYS A 891 -13.95 -7.80 36.24
CA LYS A 891 -12.83 -8.62 35.71
C LYS A 891 -12.83 -10.17 35.76
N THR A 892 -13.05 -10.72 34.55
CA THR A 892 -12.27 -11.73 33.77
C THR A 892 -12.06 -13.14 34.32
N VAL A 893 -11.94 -14.24 33.57
CA VAL A 893 -12.11 -14.70 32.17
C VAL A 893 -11.89 -16.22 32.27
N GLY A 894 -12.54 -17.06 31.44
CA GLY A 894 -11.96 -18.34 31.03
C GLY A 894 -12.92 -19.49 30.74
N ASN A 895 -13.09 -19.75 29.43
CA ASN A 895 -13.30 -21.04 28.72
C ASN A 895 -14.40 -22.02 29.18
N LEU A 896 -15.34 -22.40 28.30
CA LEU A 896 -15.19 -23.44 27.24
C LEU A 896 -14.68 -24.75 27.86
N ASP A 897 -15.39 -25.87 27.81
CA ASP A 897 -15.71 -26.52 26.54
C ASP A 897 -16.66 -27.72 26.74
N SER A 898 -17.14 -28.23 25.60
CA SER A 898 -17.39 -29.63 25.28
C SER A 898 -18.69 -30.27 25.76
N GLY A 899 -19.52 -30.59 24.75
CA GLY A 899 -20.45 -31.70 24.81
C GLY A 899 -19.87 -32.89 24.06
N SER A 900 -20.29 -34.10 24.46
CA SER A 900 -20.99 -35.05 23.57
C SER A 900 -21.23 -36.38 24.30
N ASN A 901 -22.50 -36.80 24.30
CA ASN A 901 -23.09 -38.14 24.08
C ASN A 901 -22.43 -39.39 24.70
N GLU A 902 -23.13 -40.46 25.06
CA GLU A 902 -24.52 -40.88 25.23
C GLU A 902 -24.37 -42.28 25.85
N THR A 903 -25.14 -42.65 26.87
CA THR A 903 -25.68 -44.02 26.92
C THR A 903 -26.89 -44.09 27.83
N SER A 904 -27.94 -44.67 27.25
CA SER A 904 -29.30 -44.85 27.70
C SER A 904 -29.46 -45.84 28.87
N SER A 905 -30.38 -45.54 29.78
CA SER A 905 -31.35 -46.53 30.29
C SER A 905 -32.50 -45.89 31.10
N SER A 906 -33.68 -45.95 30.49
CA SER A 906 -35.00 -46.26 31.05
C SER A 906 -35.42 -45.82 32.47
N ASN A 907 -36.50 -45.02 32.46
CA ASN A 907 -37.72 -45.09 33.29
C ASN A 907 -37.66 -44.71 34.78
N GLY A 908 -38.03 -43.44 35.00
CA GLY A 908 -38.80 -42.97 36.15
C GLY A 908 -39.28 -41.56 35.86
N GLU A 909 -40.56 -41.36 35.54
CA GLU A 909 -41.18 -40.03 35.48
C GLU A 909 -41.24 -39.44 36.89
N GLU A 910 -40.16 -38.79 37.34
CA GLU A 910 -40.24 -37.83 38.44
C GLU A 910 -40.78 -36.50 37.89
N LYS A 911 -42.00 -36.13 38.33
CA LYS A 911 -42.56 -34.78 38.15
C LYS A 911 -41.60 -33.76 38.78
N ILE A 912 -40.79 -33.10 37.94
CA ILE A 912 -40.06 -31.90 38.34
C ILE A 912 -41.11 -30.84 38.68
N GLU A 913 -41.25 -30.49 39.96
CA GLU A 913 -42.13 -29.44 40.44
C GLU A 913 -41.57 -28.09 39.95
N THR A 914 -42.14 -27.59 38.86
CA THR A 914 -41.80 -26.30 38.27
C THR A 914 -42.58 -25.18 38.96
N GLU A 915 -41.89 -24.08 39.29
CA GLU A 915 -42.51 -22.87 39.81
C GLU A 915 -42.71 -21.89 38.64
N LYS A 916 -43.95 -21.42 38.44
CA LYS A 916 -44.24 -20.36 37.46
C LYS A 916 -43.63 -19.05 37.94
N LYS A 917 -42.58 -18.56 37.26
CA LYS A 917 -42.02 -17.22 37.49
C LYS A 917 -42.33 -16.29 36.32
N LEU A 918 -42.76 -15.08 36.65
CA LEU A 918 -43.03 -14.05 35.66
C LEU A 918 -41.71 -13.54 35.06
N LYS A 919 -41.47 -13.76 33.76
CA LYS A 919 -40.26 -13.33 33.06
C LYS A 919 -40.61 -12.26 32.03
N LYS A 920 -39.91 -11.13 32.07
CA LYS A 920 -40.02 -10.06 31.07
C LYS A 920 -39.22 -10.43 29.81
N ARG A 921 -39.82 -10.31 28.63
CA ARG A 921 -39.16 -10.46 27.33
C ARG A 921 -39.32 -9.17 26.53
N THR A 922 -38.23 -8.72 25.92
CA THR A 922 -38.19 -7.52 25.08
C THR A 922 -38.09 -7.92 23.62
N PHE A 923 -39.02 -7.43 22.79
CA PHE A 923 -39.00 -7.57 21.33
C PHE A 923 -38.69 -6.21 20.71
N ARG A 924 -37.86 -6.22 19.65
CA ARG A 924 -37.59 -5.04 18.82
C ARG A 924 -38.13 -5.28 17.42
N VAL A 925 -39.08 -4.45 17.00
CA VAL A 925 -39.70 -4.51 15.67
C VAL A 925 -39.13 -3.36 14.84
N PRO A 926 -38.44 -3.61 13.72
CA PRO A 926 -37.91 -2.54 12.89
C PRO A 926 -39.06 -1.72 12.28
N LEU A 927 -38.93 -0.39 12.30
CA LEU A 927 -39.86 0.55 11.68
C LEU A 927 -39.33 0.99 10.32
N LYS A 928 -40.24 1.33 9.40
CA LYS A 928 -39.87 1.85 8.08
C LYS A 928 -39.64 3.35 8.18
N ILE A 929 -38.49 3.82 7.68
CA ILE A 929 -38.14 5.24 7.59
C ILE A 929 -38.10 5.65 6.13
N ILE A 930 -38.71 6.77 5.79
CA ILE A 930 -38.63 7.40 4.47
C ILE A 930 -38.20 8.85 4.66
N GLU A 931 -37.04 9.23 4.13
CA GLU A 931 -36.62 10.63 4.06
C GLU A 931 -37.37 11.34 2.95
N LYS A 932 -38.00 12.47 3.28
CA LYS A 932 -38.54 13.46 2.34
C LYS A 932 -37.52 14.62 2.30
N PRO A 933 -36.65 14.68 1.28
CA PRO A 933 -35.65 15.73 1.22
C PRO A 933 -36.34 17.08 0.92
N LEU A 934 -35.74 18.19 1.36
CA LEU A 934 -36.36 19.52 1.33
C LEU A 934 -35.46 20.55 0.63
N GLY A 935 -36.07 21.40 -0.18
CA GLY A 935 -35.46 22.60 -0.75
C GLY A 935 -34.26 22.35 -1.67
N PRO A 936 -33.39 23.36 -1.86
CA PRO A 936 -32.26 23.29 -2.79
C PRO A 936 -31.20 22.22 -2.43
N GLY A 937 -31.25 21.69 -1.20
CA GLY A 937 -30.39 20.60 -0.73
C GLY A 937 -30.89 19.20 -1.11
N MET A 938 -32.00 19.10 -1.85
CA MET A 938 -32.47 17.83 -2.40
C MET A 938 -31.46 17.25 -3.37
N LEU A 939 -31.18 15.96 -3.21
CA LEU A 939 -30.40 15.19 -4.17
C LEU A 939 -31.16 15.14 -5.51
N LEU A 940 -30.42 15.11 -6.62
CA LEU A 940 -30.98 14.77 -7.93
C LEU A 940 -31.80 13.47 -7.84
N SER A 941 -32.94 13.42 -8.53
CA SER A 941 -33.72 12.19 -8.67
C SER A 941 -32.90 11.10 -9.37
N ASP A 942 -33.25 9.83 -9.19
CA ASP A 942 -32.53 8.72 -9.82
C ASP A 942 -32.49 8.86 -11.36
N GLU A 943 -33.55 9.41 -11.96
CA GLU A 943 -33.62 9.70 -13.40
C GLU A 943 -32.67 10.82 -13.79
N SER A 944 -32.72 11.98 -13.12
CA SER A 944 -31.83 13.11 -13.40
C SER A 944 -30.37 12.77 -13.14
N LEU A 945 -30.08 12.00 -12.08
CA LEU A 945 -28.74 11.51 -11.77
C LEU A 945 -28.21 10.58 -12.86
N SER A 946 -29.05 9.68 -13.38
CA SER A 946 -28.69 8.77 -14.47
C SER A 946 -28.43 9.52 -15.78
N GLN A 947 -29.27 10.52 -16.10
CA GLN A 947 -29.09 11.39 -17.26
C GLN A 947 -27.79 12.22 -17.15
N ALA A 948 -27.54 12.85 -16.00
CA ALA A 948 -26.31 13.59 -15.73
C ALA A 948 -25.08 12.68 -15.88
N LYS A 949 -25.11 11.49 -15.28
CA LYS A 949 -24.02 10.51 -15.41
C LYS A 949 -23.77 10.12 -16.87
N SER A 950 -24.82 9.78 -17.63
CA SER A 950 -24.67 9.44 -19.05
C SER A 950 -24.10 10.59 -19.87
N ARG A 951 -24.46 11.84 -19.54
CA ARG A 951 -23.94 13.04 -20.19
C ARG A 951 -22.46 13.25 -19.89
N LEU A 952 -22.07 13.14 -18.62
CA LEU A 952 -20.66 13.24 -18.21
C LEU A 952 -19.81 12.13 -18.80
N ASP A 953 -20.29 10.88 -18.83
CA ASP A 953 -19.60 9.75 -19.46
C ASP A 953 -19.38 9.99 -20.98
N ALA A 954 -20.34 10.63 -21.66
CA ALA A 954 -20.19 11.00 -23.07
C ALA A 954 -19.11 12.08 -23.28
N LEU A 955 -19.08 13.09 -22.40
CA LEU A 955 -18.03 14.11 -22.41
C LEU A 955 -16.65 13.51 -22.11
N ASP A 956 -16.55 12.60 -21.13
CA ASP A 956 -15.31 11.92 -20.77
C ASP A 956 -14.74 11.09 -21.93
N LYS A 957 -15.61 10.38 -22.67
CA LYS A 957 -15.23 9.64 -23.89
C LYS A 957 -14.73 10.58 -24.98
N LYS A 958 -15.43 11.69 -25.20
CA LYS A 958 -15.03 12.70 -26.18
C LYS A 958 -13.67 13.30 -25.84
N ASP A 959 -13.45 13.68 -24.57
CA ASP A 959 -12.18 14.24 -24.11
C ASP A 959 -11.02 13.23 -24.20
N ALA A 960 -11.29 11.95 -23.95
CA ALA A 960 -10.30 10.88 -24.10
C ALA A 960 -9.90 10.68 -25.56
N GLU A 961 -10.86 10.68 -26.50
CA GLU A 961 -10.57 10.56 -27.93
C GLU A 961 -9.83 11.79 -28.46
N ARG A 962 -10.20 13.00 -28.02
CA ARG A 962 -9.46 14.23 -28.35
C ARG A 962 -8.00 14.15 -27.90
N ARG A 963 -7.75 13.76 -26.65
CA ARG A 963 -6.40 13.59 -26.10
C ARG A 963 -5.60 12.54 -26.86
N ARG A 964 -6.21 11.39 -27.15
CA ARG A 964 -5.60 10.31 -27.94
C ARG A 964 -5.21 10.78 -29.35
N THR A 965 -6.10 11.50 -30.01
CA THR A 965 -5.88 12.04 -31.35
C THR A 965 -4.72 13.04 -31.36
N ALA A 966 -4.70 13.97 -30.40
CA ALA A 966 -3.60 14.93 -30.24
C ALA A 966 -2.25 14.25 -29.93
N GLU A 967 -2.24 13.22 -29.08
CA GLU A 967 -1.04 12.43 -28.78
C GLU A 967 -0.49 11.74 -30.04
N LEU A 968 -1.36 11.11 -30.83
CA LEU A 968 -0.97 10.41 -32.06
C LEU A 968 -0.47 11.38 -33.14
N LYS A 969 -1.09 12.56 -33.27
CA LYS A 969 -0.60 13.65 -34.12
C LYS A 969 0.81 14.06 -33.72
N ASN A 970 1.03 14.35 -32.44
CA ASN A 970 2.35 14.74 -31.91
C ASN A 970 3.41 13.64 -32.09
N ASN A 971 3.02 12.36 -31.90
CA ASN A 971 3.91 11.23 -32.11
C ASN A 971 4.32 11.09 -33.58
N LEU A 972 3.39 11.27 -34.51
CA LEU A 972 3.67 11.27 -35.94
C LEU A 972 4.60 12.42 -36.32
N GLU A 973 4.28 13.65 -35.90
CA GLU A 973 5.09 14.84 -36.16
C GLU A 973 6.52 14.68 -35.60
N SER A 974 6.64 14.25 -34.35
CA SER A 974 7.94 13.98 -33.71
C SER A 974 8.73 12.90 -34.45
N PHE A 975 8.06 11.85 -34.94
CA PHE A 975 8.68 10.81 -35.73
C PHE A 975 9.20 11.35 -37.06
N VAL A 976 8.45 12.21 -37.75
CA VAL A 976 8.91 12.84 -39.01
C VAL A 976 10.20 13.62 -38.78
N TYR A 977 10.26 14.46 -37.74
CA TYR A 977 11.48 15.21 -37.42
C TYR A 977 12.66 14.31 -37.07
N THR A 978 12.44 13.32 -36.18
CA THR A 978 13.49 12.38 -35.75
C THR A 978 14.02 11.56 -36.93
N ALA A 979 13.13 11.12 -37.82
CA ALA A 979 13.50 10.32 -38.97
C ALA A 979 14.36 11.12 -39.96
N ARG A 980 14.02 12.39 -40.22
CA ARG A 980 14.83 13.29 -41.05
C ARG A 980 16.20 13.56 -40.46
N GLU A 981 16.26 13.93 -39.18
CA GLU A 981 17.53 14.17 -38.49
C GLU A 981 18.47 12.95 -38.58
N LYS A 982 17.92 11.75 -38.39
CA LYS A 982 18.69 10.52 -38.50
C LYS A 982 19.11 10.18 -39.94
N LEU A 983 18.29 10.51 -40.94
CA LEU A 983 18.64 10.36 -42.36
C LEU A 983 19.84 11.25 -42.73
N ASP A 984 19.88 12.48 -42.20
CA ASP A 984 20.92 13.46 -42.50
C ASP A 984 22.22 13.22 -41.72
N SER A 985 22.13 12.76 -40.47
CA SER A 985 23.28 12.63 -39.55
C SER A 985 23.99 11.27 -39.58
N ALA A 986 23.37 10.23 -40.14
CA ALA A 986 23.94 8.89 -40.11
C ALA A 986 25.08 8.70 -41.14
N GLU A 987 26.33 8.75 -40.67
CA GLU A 987 27.55 8.64 -41.50
C GLU A 987 27.65 7.35 -42.34
N ASP A 988 26.93 6.28 -41.95
CA ASP A 988 26.96 4.96 -42.59
C ASP A 988 25.68 4.59 -43.34
N ILE A 989 24.69 5.50 -43.42
CA ILE A 989 23.40 5.19 -44.06
C ILE A 989 23.56 4.86 -45.54
N GLU A 990 24.54 5.47 -46.21
CA GLU A 990 24.84 5.19 -47.62
C GLU A 990 25.39 3.78 -47.86
N LYS A 991 25.99 3.16 -46.83
CA LYS A 991 26.53 1.81 -46.91
C LYS A 991 25.43 0.75 -46.87
N ILE A 992 24.27 1.06 -46.27
CA ILE A 992 23.20 0.10 -45.99
C ILE A 992 21.90 0.37 -46.74
N SER A 993 21.81 1.46 -47.51
CA SER A 993 20.62 1.79 -48.31
C SER A 993 20.98 2.20 -49.73
N THR A 994 20.04 1.98 -50.64
CA THR A 994 20.11 2.50 -52.02
C THR A 994 19.66 3.95 -52.08
N LYS A 995 20.03 4.68 -53.15
CA LYS A 995 19.58 6.07 -53.34
C LYS A 995 18.06 6.12 -53.51
N GLU A 996 17.48 5.12 -54.18
CA GLU A 996 16.06 4.98 -54.43
C GLU A 996 15.27 4.76 -53.14
N GLU A 997 15.77 3.92 -52.21
CA GLU A 997 15.16 3.73 -50.88
C GLU A 997 15.19 5.01 -50.05
N ARG A 998 16.33 5.71 -50.02
CA ARG A 998 16.47 6.98 -49.30
C ARG A 998 15.54 8.04 -49.87
N GLN A 999 15.53 8.20 -51.20
CA GLN A 999 14.68 9.15 -51.89
C GLN A 999 13.20 8.84 -51.65
N SER A 1000 12.79 7.56 -51.72
CA SER A 1000 11.41 7.16 -51.45
C SER A 1000 10.98 7.42 -50.00
N LEU A 1001 11.89 7.29 -49.03
CA LEU A 1001 11.60 7.64 -47.64
C LEU A 1001 11.52 9.16 -47.44
N ILE A 1002 12.40 9.94 -48.07
CA ILE A 1002 12.38 11.41 -48.05
C ILE A 1002 11.06 11.93 -48.63
N GLU A 1003 10.68 11.46 -49.81
CA GLU A 1003 9.41 11.82 -50.47
C GLU A 1003 8.21 11.47 -49.58
N LYS A 1004 8.22 10.31 -48.91
CA LYS A 1004 7.13 9.92 -48.03
C LYS A 1004 7.10 10.78 -46.75
N LEU A 1005 8.25 11.14 -46.20
CA LEU A 1005 8.35 12.06 -45.06
C LEU A 1005 7.84 13.45 -45.42
N GLU A 1006 8.15 13.95 -46.62
CA GLU A 1006 7.61 15.20 -47.17
C GLU A 1006 6.09 15.14 -47.37
N GLU A 1007 5.57 14.09 -48.01
CA GLU A 1007 4.13 13.89 -48.22
C GLU A 1007 3.37 13.89 -46.88
N VAL A 1008 3.86 13.15 -45.89
CA VAL A 1008 3.20 13.07 -44.58
C VAL A 1008 3.33 14.38 -43.81
N GLN A 1009 4.44 15.10 -43.93
CA GLN A 1009 4.60 16.42 -43.32
C GLN A 1009 3.66 17.45 -43.95
N GLU A 1010 3.55 17.47 -45.28
CA GLU A 1010 2.63 18.38 -45.98
C GLU A 1010 1.19 18.07 -45.58
N TRP A 1011 0.81 16.78 -45.59
CA TRP A 1011 -0.51 16.34 -45.13
C TRP A 1011 -0.80 16.77 -43.68
N LEU A 1012 0.17 16.67 -42.76
CA LEU A 1012 0.01 17.09 -41.36
C LEU A 1012 -0.40 18.57 -41.21
N TYR A 1013 0.04 19.45 -42.13
CA TYR A 1013 -0.25 20.89 -42.12
C TYR A 1013 -1.40 21.30 -43.07
N THR A 1014 -1.97 20.36 -43.82
CA THR A 1014 -3.14 20.57 -44.67
C THR A 1014 -4.33 19.78 -44.15
N ASP A 1015 -4.57 18.57 -44.66
CA ASP A 1015 -5.74 17.74 -44.35
C ASP A 1015 -5.65 17.08 -42.96
N GLY A 1016 -4.45 17.03 -42.38
CA GLY A 1016 -4.15 16.40 -41.09
C GLY A 1016 -4.56 17.21 -39.87
N GLU A 1017 -5.14 18.41 -40.02
CA GLU A 1017 -5.63 19.19 -38.88
C GLU A 1017 -6.85 18.55 -38.21
N ASP A 1018 -7.79 18.05 -39.03
CA ASP A 1018 -9.05 17.42 -38.60
C ASP A 1018 -9.04 15.88 -38.68
N ALA A 1019 -7.87 15.28 -38.89
CA ALA A 1019 -7.74 13.83 -39.06
C ALA A 1019 -7.98 13.04 -37.77
N SER A 1020 -8.44 11.80 -37.94
CA SER A 1020 -8.74 10.88 -36.85
C SER A 1020 -7.48 10.20 -36.28
N ALA A 1021 -7.59 9.68 -35.06
CA ALA A 1021 -6.58 8.83 -34.43
C ALA A 1021 -6.13 7.65 -35.33
N ALA A 1022 -7.07 7.07 -36.10
CA ALA A 1022 -6.79 5.97 -37.01
C ALA A 1022 -5.87 6.40 -38.16
N GLU A 1023 -6.16 7.56 -38.77
CA GLU A 1023 -5.37 8.09 -39.89
C GLU A 1023 -3.93 8.43 -39.48
N PHE A 1024 -3.74 9.06 -38.31
CA PHE A 1024 -2.39 9.30 -37.79
C PHE A 1024 -1.61 8.00 -37.56
N THR A 1025 -2.29 6.97 -37.05
CA THR A 1025 -1.68 5.64 -36.81
C THR A 1025 -1.30 4.96 -38.12
N GLU A 1026 -2.19 4.99 -39.12
CA GLU A 1026 -1.96 4.43 -40.44
C GLU A 1026 -0.75 5.09 -41.12
N ARG A 1027 -0.71 6.43 -41.12
CA ARG A 1027 0.39 7.21 -41.71
C ARG A 1027 1.72 6.95 -41.01
N LEU A 1028 1.72 6.83 -39.68
CA LEU A 1028 2.92 6.41 -38.93
C LEU A 1028 3.37 5.00 -39.35
N GLY A 1029 2.44 4.07 -39.53
CA GLY A 1029 2.71 2.72 -40.03
C GLY A 1029 3.35 2.74 -41.43
N LEU A 1030 2.82 3.55 -42.34
CA LEU A 1030 3.37 3.71 -43.70
C LEU A 1030 4.80 4.26 -43.70
N LEU A 1031 5.10 5.21 -42.80
CA LEU A 1031 6.46 5.73 -42.64
C LEU A 1031 7.40 4.68 -42.04
N LYS A 1032 6.99 4.02 -40.95
CA LYS A 1032 7.77 2.96 -40.30
C LYS A 1032 8.09 1.81 -41.24
N ALA A 1033 7.16 1.42 -42.12
CA ALA A 1033 7.39 0.38 -43.11
C ALA A 1033 8.57 0.68 -44.05
N LYS A 1034 8.88 1.97 -44.32
CA LYS A 1034 10.05 2.40 -45.10
C LYS A 1034 11.27 2.67 -44.23
N TYR A 1035 11.06 3.26 -43.05
CA TYR A 1035 12.12 3.67 -42.12
C TYR A 1035 12.77 2.48 -41.42
N ASP A 1036 11.98 1.59 -40.80
CA ASP A 1036 12.47 0.51 -39.94
C ASP A 1036 13.47 -0.41 -40.64
N PRO A 1037 13.27 -0.84 -41.91
CA PRO A 1037 14.23 -1.70 -42.60
C PRO A 1037 15.62 -1.04 -42.80
N ILE A 1038 15.67 0.26 -43.05
CA ILE A 1038 16.94 1.00 -43.26
C ILE A 1038 17.69 1.12 -41.93
N PHE A 1039 16.99 1.55 -40.88
CA PHE A 1039 17.61 1.79 -39.59
C PHE A 1039 17.90 0.50 -38.81
N PHE A 1040 17.17 -0.58 -39.07
CA PHE A 1040 17.53 -1.93 -38.62
C PHE A 1040 18.85 -2.41 -39.25
N ARG A 1041 19.04 -2.22 -40.56
CA ARG A 1041 20.32 -2.53 -41.22
C ARG A 1041 21.46 -1.70 -40.63
N LEU A 1042 21.20 -0.42 -40.32
CA LEU A 1042 22.18 0.49 -39.73
C LEU A 1042 22.60 0.05 -38.32
N SER A 1043 21.68 -0.32 -37.42
CA SER A 1043 22.03 -0.82 -36.08
C SER A 1043 22.81 -2.13 -36.14
N GLU A 1044 22.43 -3.01 -37.06
CA GLU A 1044 23.06 -4.32 -37.28
C GLU A 1044 24.48 -4.24 -37.87
N LEU A 1045 24.93 -3.07 -38.36
CA LEU A 1045 26.34 -2.87 -38.72
C LEU A 1045 27.26 -2.96 -37.50
N THR A 1046 26.81 -2.45 -36.34
CA THR A 1046 27.62 -2.38 -35.11
C THR A 1046 27.27 -3.47 -34.12
N GLU A 1047 25.98 -3.74 -33.94
CA GLU A 1047 25.49 -4.65 -32.91
C GLU A 1047 25.82 -6.10 -33.22
N ARG A 1048 25.74 -6.49 -34.49
CA ARG A 1048 25.96 -7.88 -34.89
C ARG A 1048 27.42 -8.34 -34.85
N PRO A 1049 28.41 -7.58 -35.34
CA PRO A 1049 29.82 -7.95 -35.10
C PRO A 1049 30.14 -8.07 -33.62
N THR A 1050 29.55 -7.20 -32.79
CA THR A 1050 29.69 -7.24 -31.32
C THR A 1050 29.08 -8.51 -30.74
N ALA A 1051 27.87 -8.89 -31.19
CA ALA A 1051 27.21 -10.12 -30.78
C ALA A 1051 27.98 -11.37 -31.22
N SER A 1052 28.48 -11.40 -32.46
CA SER A 1052 29.36 -12.46 -32.98
C SER A 1052 30.63 -12.60 -32.13
N GLU A 1053 31.26 -11.50 -31.77
CA GLU A 1053 32.47 -11.52 -30.95
C GLU A 1053 32.19 -12.03 -29.53
N HIS A 1054 31.10 -11.57 -28.91
CA HIS A 1054 30.66 -12.09 -27.63
C HIS A 1054 30.35 -13.60 -27.69
N ALA A 1055 29.75 -14.07 -28.79
CA ALA A 1055 29.52 -15.50 -29.01
C ALA A 1055 30.83 -16.29 -29.14
N ARG A 1056 31.86 -15.75 -29.81
CA ARG A 1056 33.18 -16.39 -29.90
C ARG A 1056 33.88 -16.47 -28.56
N ILE A 1057 33.89 -15.38 -27.79
CA ILE A 1057 34.44 -15.36 -26.42
C ILE A 1057 33.77 -16.46 -25.60
N TYR A 1058 32.44 -16.53 -25.63
CA TYR A 1058 31.70 -17.54 -24.90
C TYR A 1058 31.97 -18.97 -25.38
N LEU A 1059 32.13 -19.20 -26.70
CA LEU A 1059 32.50 -20.51 -27.25
C LEU A 1059 33.92 -20.94 -26.82
N THR A 1060 34.86 -20.00 -26.70
CA THR A 1060 36.21 -20.27 -26.18
C THR A 1060 36.18 -20.60 -24.68
N GLU A 1061 35.43 -19.82 -23.89
CA GLU A 1061 35.18 -20.14 -22.48
C GLU A 1061 34.55 -21.52 -22.33
N LEU A 1062 33.61 -21.87 -23.22
CA LEU A 1062 32.96 -23.18 -23.22
C LEU A 1062 33.93 -24.33 -23.49
N GLN A 1063 34.90 -24.17 -24.39
CA GLN A 1063 35.95 -25.18 -24.60
C GLN A 1063 36.78 -25.40 -23.34
N GLN A 1064 37.06 -24.34 -22.60
CA GLN A 1064 37.76 -24.42 -21.32
C GLN A 1064 36.91 -25.12 -20.25
N ILE A 1065 35.61 -24.80 -20.19
CA ILE A 1065 34.64 -25.47 -19.32
C ILE A 1065 34.55 -26.98 -19.63
N VAL A 1066 34.51 -27.36 -20.91
CA VAL A 1066 34.47 -28.77 -21.34
C VAL A 1066 35.79 -29.48 -21.02
N SER A 1067 36.94 -28.85 -21.26
CA SER A 1067 38.25 -29.43 -20.87
C SER A 1067 38.36 -29.63 -19.36
N ASP A 1068 37.82 -28.70 -18.57
CA ASP A 1068 37.71 -28.83 -17.13
C ASP A 1068 36.74 -29.95 -16.72
N TRP A 1069 35.67 -30.20 -17.48
CA TRP A 1069 34.80 -31.35 -17.26
C TRP A 1069 35.52 -32.67 -17.54
N GLU A 1070 36.29 -32.77 -18.61
CA GLU A 1070 37.06 -33.98 -18.94
C GLU A 1070 38.14 -34.28 -17.89
N LYS A 1071 38.81 -33.24 -17.38
CA LYS A 1071 39.87 -33.36 -16.35
C LYS A 1071 39.32 -33.59 -14.95
N ASN A 1072 38.31 -32.82 -14.56
CA ASN A 1072 37.88 -32.70 -13.17
C ASN A 1072 36.49 -33.31 -12.91
N LYS A 1073 35.71 -33.64 -13.95
CA LYS A 1073 34.35 -34.18 -13.86
C LYS A 1073 34.09 -35.41 -14.72
N SER A 1074 34.96 -36.42 -14.60
CA SER A 1074 34.97 -37.70 -15.37
C SER A 1074 33.69 -38.56 -15.31
N TRP A 1075 32.66 -38.09 -14.61
CA TRP A 1075 31.41 -38.80 -14.38
C TRP A 1075 30.20 -38.23 -15.11
N LEU A 1076 30.36 -37.02 -15.65
CA LEU A 1076 29.34 -36.45 -16.49
C LEU A 1076 29.14 -37.42 -17.66
N PRO A 1077 27.88 -37.74 -18.02
CA PRO A 1077 27.62 -38.65 -19.13
C PRO A 1077 28.34 -38.12 -20.37
N LYS A 1078 29.26 -38.93 -20.90
CA LYS A 1078 30.11 -38.50 -22.02
C LYS A 1078 29.25 -38.09 -23.21
N GLU A 1079 28.17 -38.83 -23.47
CA GLU A 1079 27.13 -38.52 -24.45
C GLU A 1079 26.55 -37.10 -24.33
N LYS A 1080 26.38 -36.57 -23.11
CA LYS A 1080 25.84 -35.22 -22.89
C LYS A 1080 26.90 -34.12 -22.95
N ILE A 1081 28.14 -34.42 -22.56
CA ILE A 1081 29.27 -33.52 -22.82
C ILE A 1081 29.46 -33.41 -24.34
N ASP A 1082 29.46 -34.56 -25.03
CA ASP A 1082 29.54 -34.67 -26.47
C ASP A 1082 28.34 -33.98 -27.14
N GLU A 1083 27.14 -33.99 -26.53
CA GLU A 1083 25.98 -33.22 -26.99
C GLU A 1083 26.21 -31.71 -26.91
N VAL A 1084 26.69 -31.18 -25.76
CA VAL A 1084 27.01 -29.75 -25.63
C VAL A 1084 28.16 -29.34 -26.54
N GLN A 1085 29.16 -30.19 -26.69
CA GLN A 1085 30.28 -29.94 -27.59
C GLN A 1085 29.84 -30.02 -29.05
N SER A 1086 28.97 -30.96 -29.40
CA SER A 1086 28.33 -31.07 -30.72
C SER A 1086 27.46 -29.85 -31.02
N GLU A 1087 26.70 -29.35 -30.06
CA GLU A 1087 25.90 -28.14 -30.23
C GLU A 1087 26.73 -26.86 -30.26
N ALA A 1088 27.81 -26.78 -29.48
CA ALA A 1088 28.77 -25.70 -29.55
C ALA A 1088 29.47 -25.67 -30.92
N GLU A 1089 29.85 -26.83 -31.45
CA GLU A 1089 30.43 -26.94 -32.79
C GLU A 1089 29.38 -26.69 -33.90
N LYS A 1090 28.13 -27.13 -33.72
CA LYS A 1090 27.00 -26.77 -34.61
C LYS A 1090 26.74 -25.26 -34.60
N PHE A 1091 26.78 -24.61 -33.43
CA PHE A 1091 26.59 -23.16 -33.31
C PHE A 1091 27.78 -22.41 -33.90
N LYS A 1092 29.01 -22.85 -33.62
CA LYS A 1092 30.23 -22.30 -34.23
C LYS A 1092 30.21 -22.43 -35.75
N LYS A 1093 29.79 -23.59 -36.26
CA LYS A 1093 29.61 -23.82 -37.69
C LYS A 1093 28.50 -22.94 -38.24
N TRP A 1094 27.34 -22.88 -37.59
CA TRP A 1094 26.24 -22.00 -37.97
C TRP A 1094 26.68 -20.54 -38.03
N LEU A 1095 27.43 -20.07 -37.03
CA LEU A 1095 27.94 -18.70 -36.97
C LEU A 1095 28.92 -18.44 -38.13
N ALA A 1096 29.83 -19.38 -38.41
CA ALA A 1096 30.74 -19.28 -39.54
C ALA A 1096 30.03 -19.33 -40.91
N ASP A 1097 29.04 -20.22 -41.06
CA ASP A 1097 28.21 -20.35 -42.26
C ASP A 1097 27.40 -19.07 -42.48
N LYS A 1098 26.79 -18.53 -41.43
CA LYS A 1098 26.02 -17.28 -41.44
C LYS A 1098 26.87 -16.05 -41.65
N GLU A 1099 28.09 -15.98 -41.10
CA GLU A 1099 29.04 -14.91 -41.41
C GLU A 1099 29.53 -14.99 -42.86
N THR A 1100 29.66 -16.20 -43.40
CA THR A 1100 30.01 -16.42 -44.81
C THR A 1100 28.86 -16.03 -45.74
N GLU A 1101 27.63 -16.39 -45.38
CA GLU A 1101 26.40 -15.96 -46.06
C GLU A 1101 26.25 -14.44 -46.00
N GLN A 1102 26.53 -13.83 -44.84
CA GLN A 1102 26.47 -12.40 -44.67
C GLN A 1102 27.50 -11.67 -45.52
N LYS A 1103 28.74 -12.18 -45.63
CA LYS A 1103 29.77 -11.60 -46.51
C LYS A 1103 29.37 -11.61 -47.99
N LYS A 1104 28.48 -12.54 -48.38
CA LYS A 1104 27.91 -12.61 -49.75
C LYS A 1104 26.62 -11.79 -49.89
N THR A 1105 26.00 -11.41 -48.79
CA THR A 1105 24.75 -10.64 -48.76
C THR A 1105 25.07 -9.17 -48.91
N SER A 1106 24.39 -8.49 -49.85
CA SER A 1106 24.50 -7.04 -49.99
C SER A 1106 24.11 -6.35 -48.68
N LEU A 1107 24.82 -5.28 -48.32
CA LEU A 1107 24.47 -4.44 -47.17
C LEU A 1107 23.11 -3.72 -47.35
N PHE A 1108 22.60 -3.67 -48.59
CA PHE A 1108 21.27 -3.16 -48.92
C PHE A 1108 20.13 -4.17 -48.67
N ASN A 1109 20.45 -5.43 -48.38
CA ASN A 1109 19.44 -6.44 -48.10
C ASN A 1109 19.35 -6.68 -46.60
N THR A 1110 18.25 -7.31 -46.17
CA THR A 1110 18.11 -7.80 -44.80
C THR A 1110 19.31 -8.67 -44.43
N PRO A 1111 19.94 -8.45 -43.26
CA PRO A 1111 21.04 -9.28 -42.79
C PRO A 1111 20.68 -10.77 -42.80
N ALA A 1112 21.63 -11.65 -43.16
CA ALA A 1112 21.44 -13.10 -43.21
C ALA A 1112 21.14 -13.74 -41.83
N PHE A 1113 21.42 -12.98 -40.77
CA PHE A 1113 21.11 -13.23 -39.36
C PHE A 1113 21.26 -11.90 -38.61
N SER A 1114 20.55 -11.76 -37.49
CA SER A 1114 20.57 -10.59 -36.62
C SER A 1114 21.45 -10.78 -35.39
N SER A 1115 21.78 -9.69 -34.68
CA SER A 1115 22.41 -9.75 -33.37
C SER A 1115 21.56 -10.50 -32.34
N GLU A 1116 20.23 -10.36 -32.38
CA GLU A 1116 19.26 -11.05 -31.54
C GLU A 1116 19.32 -12.58 -31.73
N ASP A 1117 19.37 -13.06 -32.98
CA ASP A 1117 19.52 -14.49 -33.30
C ASP A 1117 20.77 -15.09 -32.65
N VAL A 1118 21.88 -14.33 -32.61
CA VAL A 1118 23.14 -14.76 -31.99
C VAL A 1118 22.99 -14.85 -30.48
N TYR A 1119 22.41 -13.83 -29.84
CA TYR A 1119 22.20 -13.83 -28.41
C TYR A 1119 21.30 -14.98 -27.95
N ASP A 1120 20.21 -15.26 -28.67
CA ASP A 1120 19.32 -16.38 -28.38
C ASP A 1120 20.04 -17.74 -28.40
N LYS A 1121 20.92 -17.96 -29.39
CA LYS A 1121 21.75 -19.17 -29.45
C LYS A 1121 22.74 -19.26 -28.30
N VAL A 1122 23.38 -18.15 -27.93
CA VAL A 1122 24.30 -18.08 -26.77
C VAL A 1122 23.55 -18.38 -25.48
N PHE A 1123 22.36 -17.82 -25.28
CA PHE A 1123 21.53 -18.09 -24.09
C PHE A 1123 21.12 -19.56 -24.01
N SER A 1124 20.72 -20.16 -25.13
CA SER A 1124 20.36 -21.59 -25.18
C SER A 1124 21.52 -22.51 -24.78
N LEU A 1125 22.74 -22.23 -25.25
CA LEU A 1125 23.94 -22.97 -24.86
C LEU A 1125 24.30 -22.75 -23.38
N ARG A 1126 24.20 -21.52 -22.87
CA ARG A 1126 24.41 -21.19 -21.45
C ARG A 1126 23.51 -22.01 -20.53
N ASP A 1127 22.24 -22.16 -20.89
CA ASP A 1127 21.29 -22.95 -20.11
C ASP A 1127 21.65 -24.45 -20.06
N LYS A 1128 22.12 -25.02 -21.17
CA LYS A 1128 22.56 -26.43 -21.23
C LYS A 1128 23.84 -26.67 -20.44
N VAL A 1129 24.81 -25.75 -20.54
CA VAL A 1129 26.05 -25.79 -19.76
C VAL A 1129 25.77 -25.69 -18.26
N ALA A 1130 24.86 -24.79 -17.88
CA ALA A 1130 24.38 -24.68 -16.51
C ALA A 1130 23.69 -25.96 -16.03
N THR A 1131 23.01 -26.69 -16.92
CA THR A 1131 22.34 -27.96 -16.62
C THR A 1131 23.33 -29.11 -16.41
N LEU A 1132 24.34 -29.26 -17.28
CA LEU A 1132 25.38 -30.29 -17.14
C LEU A 1132 26.29 -30.07 -15.95
N ASN A 1133 26.65 -28.82 -15.66
CA ASN A 1133 27.42 -28.47 -14.46
C ASN A 1133 26.74 -28.89 -13.15
N LYS A 1134 25.42 -29.15 -13.18
CA LYS A 1134 24.63 -29.58 -12.02
C LYS A 1134 24.61 -31.11 -11.81
N ILE A 1135 25.10 -31.93 -12.75
CA ILE A 1135 25.10 -33.41 -12.65
C ILE A 1135 26.23 -33.90 -11.70
N PRO A 1136 25.93 -34.65 -10.62
CA PRO A 1136 26.91 -35.09 -9.60
C PRO A 1136 27.58 -36.46 -9.88
N LYS A 1137 28.71 -36.75 -9.21
CA LYS A 1137 29.55 -37.96 -9.40
C LYS A 1137 28.89 -39.26 -8.87
N PRO A 1138 28.75 -40.35 -9.67
CA PRO A 1138 28.26 -41.66 -9.24
C PRO A 1138 29.20 -42.34 -8.22
N LYS A 1139 28.62 -43.09 -7.28
CA LYS A 1139 29.36 -43.84 -6.24
C LYS A 1139 29.74 -45.26 -6.73
N PRO A 1140 30.85 -45.88 -6.25
CA PRO A 1140 31.35 -47.17 -6.76
C PRO A 1140 30.50 -48.37 -6.31
N LYS A 1141 30.42 -49.44 -7.11
CA LYS A 1141 29.74 -50.71 -6.77
C LYS A 1141 30.73 -51.79 -6.29
N VAL A 1142 30.35 -52.51 -5.22
CA VAL A 1142 31.05 -53.67 -4.65
C VAL A 1142 30.30 -54.96 -5.05
N GLU A 1143 31.03 -55.97 -5.53
CA GLU A 1143 30.52 -57.31 -5.88
C GLU A 1143 30.17 -58.16 -4.64
N LYS A 1144 29.17 -59.04 -4.77
CA LYS A 1144 28.79 -60.05 -3.76
C LYS A 1144 29.28 -61.45 -4.18
N PRO A 1145 29.78 -62.29 -3.25
CA PRO A 1145 29.83 -63.74 -3.40
C PRO A 1145 28.63 -64.45 -2.72
N PRO A 1146 28.42 -65.77 -2.97
CA PRO A 1146 27.10 -66.44 -2.94
C PRO A 1146 26.91 -67.43 -1.78
N LYS A 1147 25.64 -67.82 -1.51
CA LYS A 1147 25.16 -69.18 -1.10
C LYS A 1147 23.70 -69.12 -0.60
N ASN A 1148 22.77 -69.85 -1.26
CA ASN A 1148 22.22 -71.19 -0.93
C ASN A 1148 21.21 -71.16 0.22
N GLU A 1149 19.92 -71.38 -0.08
CA GLU A 1149 19.12 -72.61 0.19
C GLU A 1149 18.78 -72.73 1.68
N THR A 1150 17.54 -72.85 2.15
CA THR A 1150 16.36 -73.65 1.74
C THR A 1150 15.20 -73.22 2.66
N ASP A 1151 13.95 -73.12 2.17
CA ASP A 1151 12.98 -74.21 2.36
C ASP A 1151 11.62 -73.98 1.67
N SER A 1152 11.22 -75.05 0.99
CA SER A 1152 10.00 -75.34 0.23
C SER A 1152 8.75 -75.54 1.12
N LYS A 1153 7.49 -75.32 0.70
CA LYS A 1153 6.64 -76.13 -0.21
C LYS A 1153 5.29 -75.39 -0.40
N ASN A 1154 4.84 -75.11 -1.63
CA ASN A 1154 4.04 -75.94 -2.57
C ASN A 1154 2.51 -75.94 -2.30
N GLU A 1155 1.76 -75.34 -3.22
CA GLU A 1155 0.65 -76.00 -3.95
C GLU A 1155 0.37 -75.31 -5.31
N LYS A 1156 -0.12 -76.10 -6.26
CA LYS A 1156 -0.25 -75.94 -7.75
C LYS A 1156 -1.77 -76.02 -8.11
N PRO A 1157 -2.23 -75.99 -9.39
CA PRO A 1157 -1.78 -75.31 -10.62
C PRO A 1157 -2.95 -74.76 -11.53
N LYS A 1158 -2.57 -74.29 -12.75
CA LYS A 1158 -3.32 -74.03 -14.04
C LYS A 1158 -3.63 -72.54 -14.30
N THR A 1159 -3.36 -71.90 -15.45
CA THR A 1159 -2.90 -72.24 -16.83
C THR A 1159 -2.54 -70.88 -17.50
N GLU A 1160 -1.30 -70.58 -17.94
CA GLU A 1160 -0.73 -70.62 -19.33
C GLU A 1160 -1.67 -70.14 -20.44
N ASN A 1161 -1.33 -69.25 -21.40
CA ASN A 1161 -0.12 -68.97 -22.23
C ASN A 1161 -0.32 -67.58 -22.91
N SER A 1162 0.58 -66.87 -23.61
CA SER A 1162 1.99 -66.96 -24.00
C SER A 1162 2.38 -65.64 -24.73
N SER A 1163 3.62 -65.18 -24.50
CA SER A 1163 4.59 -64.47 -25.37
C SER A 1163 4.24 -63.71 -26.67
N SER A 1164 4.95 -62.57 -26.82
CA SER A 1164 5.70 -62.05 -28.02
C SER A 1164 4.90 -61.72 -29.28
N GLU A 1165 5.23 -60.80 -30.18
CA GLU A 1165 6.23 -59.75 -30.36
C GLU A 1165 5.73 -58.96 -31.60
N GLU A 1166 6.25 -57.75 -31.76
CA GLU A 1166 6.46 -56.99 -33.01
C GLU A 1166 5.67 -57.25 -34.33
N ASN A 1167 5.31 -56.09 -34.90
CA ASN A 1167 5.60 -55.64 -36.26
C ASN A 1167 4.54 -55.64 -37.37
N SER A 1168 4.55 -54.48 -38.04
CA SER A 1168 4.42 -54.25 -39.49
C SER A 1168 3.03 -54.08 -40.12
N SER A 1169 2.78 -52.82 -40.48
CA SER A 1169 2.53 -52.28 -41.83
C SER A 1169 1.65 -53.02 -42.86
N LYS A 1170 0.83 -52.16 -43.50
CA LYS A 1170 0.49 -52.04 -44.94
C LYS A 1170 -0.85 -52.58 -45.46
N ASP A 1171 -1.57 -51.60 -46.00
CA ASP A 1171 -2.27 -51.52 -47.28
C ASP A 1171 -3.45 -52.47 -47.56
N GLU A 1172 -4.64 -51.84 -47.59
CA GLU A 1172 -5.74 -51.90 -48.57
C GLU A 1172 -5.98 -53.19 -49.39
N PRO A 1173 -7.24 -53.59 -49.67
CA PRO A 1173 -8.08 -52.79 -50.58
C PRO A 1173 -9.63 -52.86 -50.43
N THR A 1174 -10.27 -51.78 -50.89
CA THR A 1174 -11.55 -51.62 -51.64
C THR A 1174 -12.77 -52.54 -51.44
N ALA A 1175 -13.92 -51.90 -51.16
CA ALA A 1175 -15.13 -51.78 -52.01
C ALA A 1175 -16.51 -52.24 -51.44
N SER A 1176 -17.45 -51.27 -51.48
CA SER A 1176 -18.91 -51.36 -51.70
C SER A 1176 -19.79 -51.98 -50.60
N SER A 1177 -20.98 -51.46 -50.26
CA SER A 1177 -21.90 -50.51 -50.90
C SER A 1177 -23.03 -50.09 -49.92
N ASN A 1178 -23.50 -48.84 -50.08
CA ASN A 1178 -24.90 -48.36 -50.02
C ASN A 1178 -25.62 -48.33 -48.67
N ASP A 1179 -26.48 -47.37 -48.32
CA ASP A 1179 -27.14 -46.17 -48.88
C ASP A 1179 -27.78 -45.50 -47.62
N ASP A 1180 -28.18 -44.24 -47.47
CA ASP A 1180 -28.64 -43.22 -48.40
C ASP A 1180 -28.62 -41.84 -47.69
N GLU A 1181 -28.24 -40.82 -48.46
CA GLU A 1181 -28.86 -39.49 -48.64
C GLU A 1181 -29.26 -38.59 -47.47
N GLN A 1182 -29.14 -37.25 -47.50
CA GLN A 1182 -28.58 -36.16 -48.33
C GLN A 1182 -29.11 -34.83 -47.65
N PRO A 1183 -28.80 -33.59 -48.08
CA PRO A 1183 -27.51 -32.99 -48.44
C PRO A 1183 -27.29 -31.53 -47.90
N ARG A 1184 -26.01 -31.10 -47.89
CA ARG A 1184 -25.37 -29.83 -48.37
C ARG A 1184 -26.05 -28.47 -48.11
N ASP A 1185 -25.36 -27.36 -47.82
CA ASP A 1185 -24.17 -26.75 -48.47
C ASP A 1185 -23.57 -25.60 -47.58
N PRO A 1186 -22.54 -24.80 -48.00
CA PRO A 1186 -21.40 -24.37 -47.16
C PRO A 1186 -21.32 -22.83 -46.97
N HIS A 1187 -20.14 -22.31 -46.55
CA HIS A 1187 -19.78 -20.89 -46.27
C HIS A 1187 -20.19 -20.38 -44.86
N ASP A 1188 -19.43 -19.58 -44.10
CA ASP A 1188 -18.60 -18.43 -44.44
C ASP A 1188 -17.61 -18.07 -43.29
N GLU A 1189 -16.68 -17.20 -43.65
CA GLU A 1189 -15.88 -16.23 -42.88
C GLU A 1189 -16.19 -16.00 -41.38
N LEU A 1190 -15.14 -16.01 -40.54
CA LEU A 1190 -14.65 -14.89 -39.70
C LEU A 1190 -13.45 -15.30 -38.82
#